data_AF-A0A946CQX6-F1
#
_entry.id   AF-A0A946CQX6-F1
#
_cell.length_a   1.000
_cell.length_b   1.000
_cell.length_c   1.000
_cell.angle_alpha   90.00
_cell.angle_beta   90.00
_cell.angle_gamma   90.00
#
_symmetry.space_group_name_H-M   'P 1'
#
loop_
_entity.id
_entity.type
_entity.pdbx_description
1 polymer ?
#
loop_
_entity_poly.entity_id
_entity_poly.type
_entity_poly.pdbx_seq_one_letter_code
_entity_poly.pdbx_strand_id
1 'polypeptide(L)'
;LIRDFYTLENPPDLMTDQGAVISAELAQKLAGPIAPGVVAQNMGGPVQIAQTETGNEPIGKVEATDGLVEAIHTDGTRVTLSKGDSIFEGDTIETGKGAAIGITFVDETTFSLGEDGRMVIDEMVYDPGTQEGAFNANLVQGVFSFVSGQIAKTGPDSMTVTTPVATIGIRGTKVAGRAAQEGAENTISLLPEIDAFGNSFVGQLAVTNQGGTVTLSQVGATVQMTSSLQAPPPPVVFNEQQIQENFGATLTTLSTAASSRATEKAAEDAEKADEAEAEAEAATAEAEAAEAEAAAAAAEAEAAAAAAEAAAAAAEAEGTPEAIAAAEEAAAAAEAAAAEAEAAAVEAQAQAAEAEAAQAVAETAQAEAQAAQQQAQAAANDLAAQTQAFGSFGGPDGGPAPGEGEQGGPPDGGPDGGPDAGPDGSPDGGPDDGGGLFGVGEDGNTFFGSDGDGDDGLFGGPGDDLFGGPDDGGFNDPETEGNPYDFSTDPNKRSDPKDDDDDEPPPTPPKTEPPETGVNSIIGTSADDVLVSTSDNDIIDGGAGTDTVVFAGNLAGYSLALDPVVGGATVIDTAPATSGDDGVDTLVNVEKLEFDDTTLTLSRGDGEFLVNTVTNGEQEFPQALSLADGGFLITYRGVDADSSGILGKLYDSAGNPLGLEFQINSETTGIQSNTYYNSDNTIALADGGFAVGWHSYQQDVSDGGWAAMTRFFDANGTAVTDEIVLNTYTASEQAHVTIIQLTSGDLVYAWQSLGQDAAATYGIYGQRMNVAGEKIGSEFHISTTTASTQYQPTLVALDNGGFASFWTSDGQTGGNGTAEIIGQIYNSTASKIGGEFQVNTYVTSSQHFPNVIQLSNDNIVVAWQSVSQDGNQGGVYGQIMTEAGAFVGVEFQLSTATYGEQGAPRMAALENGGFIATWHDGVNGNDFDNTAQIFDSTGGKVGT
;
A
#
# COMPACT_ATOMS: atom_id res chain seq x y z
N LEU A 1 39.33 -2.54 38.35
CA LEU A 1 39.14 -3.97 38.66
C LEU A 1 38.01 -4.11 39.66
N ILE A 2 36.82 -4.44 39.17
CA ILE A 2 35.63 -4.67 39.98
C ILE A 2 35.69 -6.12 40.45
N ARG A 3 35.51 -6.36 41.75
CA ARG A 3 35.48 -7.73 42.28
C ARG A 3 34.07 -8.27 42.15
N ASP A 4 33.98 -9.57 41.87
CA ASP A 4 32.74 -10.32 41.88
C ASP A 4 31.67 -9.77 40.90
N PHE A 5 32.13 -9.14 39.81
CA PHE A 5 31.34 -8.42 38.80
C PHE A 5 30.10 -9.20 38.32
N TYR A 6 30.29 -10.44 37.85
CA TYR A 6 29.22 -11.34 37.37
C TYR A 6 28.31 -11.90 38.48
N THR A 7 28.42 -11.39 39.71
CA THR A 7 27.53 -11.72 40.84
C THR A 7 26.82 -10.50 41.42
N LEU A 8 27.03 -9.32 40.80
CA LEU A 8 26.30 -8.11 41.14
C LEU A 8 24.92 -8.16 40.48
N GLU A 9 23.88 -7.83 41.25
CA GLU A 9 22.49 -7.73 40.78
C GLU A 9 22.29 -6.59 39.78
N ASN A 10 23.15 -5.56 39.84
CA ASN A 10 23.32 -4.53 38.84
C ASN A 10 24.83 -4.25 38.70
N PRO A 11 25.55 -4.91 37.78
CA PRO A 11 26.93 -4.55 37.50
C PRO A 11 26.98 -3.17 36.81
N PRO A 12 27.99 -2.32 37.11
CA PRO A 12 28.21 -1.08 36.37
C PRO A 12 28.97 -1.35 35.08
N ASP A 13 28.99 -0.40 34.14
CA ASP A 13 29.73 -0.58 32.88
C ASP A 13 31.24 -0.77 33.09
N LEU A 14 31.86 -1.54 32.20
CA LEU A 14 33.29 -1.80 32.21
C LEU A 14 34.01 -0.78 31.34
N MET A 15 34.64 0.20 32.00
CA MET A 15 35.55 1.14 31.37
C MET A 15 36.97 0.55 31.29
N THR A 16 37.58 0.58 30.10
CA THR A 16 39.01 0.27 29.93
C THR A 16 39.89 1.32 30.62
N ASP A 17 41.20 1.08 30.72
CA ASP A 17 42.15 2.08 31.20
C ASP A 17 42.38 3.23 30.20
N GLN A 18 41.84 3.14 28.98
CA GLN A 18 41.97 4.14 27.92
C GLN A 18 40.70 4.98 27.70
N GLY A 19 39.50 4.48 28.05
CA GLY A 19 38.24 5.21 27.87
C GLY A 19 37.02 4.38 27.45
N ALA A 20 37.23 3.29 26.70
CA ALA A 20 36.18 2.50 26.08
C ALA A 20 35.24 1.88 27.12
N VAL A 21 33.94 1.99 26.84
CA VAL A 21 32.88 1.47 27.70
C VAL A 21 32.31 0.22 27.05
N ILE A 22 32.44 -0.92 27.72
CA ILE A 22 31.66 -2.13 27.43
C ILE A 22 30.49 -2.10 28.41
N SER A 23 29.26 -2.12 27.91
CA SER A 23 28.08 -2.07 28.78
C SER A 23 28.05 -3.27 29.73
N ALA A 24 27.47 -3.08 30.91
CA ALA A 24 27.33 -4.16 31.89
C ALA A 24 26.52 -5.36 31.35
N GLU A 25 25.62 -5.10 30.41
CA GLU A 25 24.83 -6.11 29.70
C GLU A 25 25.66 -6.87 28.66
N LEU A 26 26.37 -6.17 27.77
CA LEU A 26 27.27 -6.80 26.78
C LEU A 26 28.36 -7.61 27.48
N ALA A 27 28.90 -7.12 28.60
CA ALA A 27 29.85 -7.86 29.42
C ALA A 27 29.27 -9.16 30.03
N GLN A 28 27.98 -9.19 30.37
CA GLN A 28 27.29 -10.40 30.83
C GLN A 28 26.98 -11.36 29.67
N LYS A 29 26.44 -10.87 28.55
CA LYS A 29 26.19 -11.68 27.34
C LYS A 29 27.49 -12.37 26.87
N LEU A 30 28.60 -11.63 26.78
CA LEU A 30 29.93 -12.15 26.42
C LEU A 30 30.55 -13.13 27.42
N ALA A 31 30.09 -13.17 28.68
CA ALA A 31 30.60 -14.10 29.70
C ALA A 31 29.93 -15.48 29.64
N GLY A 32 28.73 -15.56 29.06
CA GLY A 32 27.88 -16.75 29.06
C GLY A 32 27.35 -17.13 30.45
N PRO A 33 26.46 -18.13 30.54
CA PRO A 33 25.91 -18.59 31.81
C PRO A 33 26.97 -19.22 32.72
N ILE A 34 26.80 -18.99 34.02
CA ILE A 34 27.76 -19.34 35.09
C ILE A 34 28.05 -20.86 35.20
N ALA A 35 27.25 -21.71 34.56
CA ALA A 35 27.47 -23.15 34.47
C ALA A 35 27.04 -23.75 33.11
N PRO A 36 27.96 -23.86 32.13
CA PRO A 36 27.69 -24.55 30.87
C PRO A 36 27.36 -26.05 31.09
N GLY A 37 26.24 -26.52 30.55
CA GLY A 37 25.97 -27.95 30.36
C GLY A 37 25.45 -28.77 31.55
N VAL A 38 24.65 -28.21 32.46
CA VAL A 38 24.01 -28.99 33.54
C VAL A 38 22.72 -29.69 33.06
N VAL A 39 22.86 -30.70 32.21
CA VAL A 39 21.74 -31.63 31.92
C VAL A 39 21.38 -32.41 33.18
N ALA A 40 20.10 -32.32 33.58
CA ALA A 40 19.57 -33.06 34.71
C ALA A 40 19.60 -34.57 34.44
N GLN A 41 20.49 -35.29 35.14
CA GLN A 41 20.53 -36.75 35.06
C GLN A 41 19.23 -37.37 35.59
N ASN A 42 18.45 -38.01 34.71
CA ASN A 42 17.60 -39.11 35.13
C ASN A 42 17.73 -40.28 34.15
N MET A 43 18.01 -41.48 34.67
CA MET A 43 18.41 -42.63 33.86
C MET A 43 17.24 -43.55 33.54
N GLY A 44 17.14 -43.98 32.27
CA GLY A 44 16.53 -45.29 31.97
C GLY A 44 15.59 -45.39 30.77
N GLY A 45 16.05 -45.08 29.55
CA GLY A 45 15.34 -45.42 28.31
C GLY A 45 16.12 -44.98 27.07
N PRO A 46 15.89 -45.60 25.89
CA PRO A 46 16.39 -45.07 24.63
C PRO A 46 15.55 -43.84 24.26
N VAL A 47 15.92 -42.68 24.82
CA VAL A 47 15.31 -41.41 24.46
C VAL A 47 15.87 -40.98 23.11
N GLN A 48 15.03 -41.09 22.09
CA GLN A 48 15.20 -40.37 20.84
C GLN A 48 15.23 -38.88 21.20
N ILE A 49 16.28 -38.17 20.79
CA ILE A 49 16.55 -36.80 21.24
C ILE A 49 15.55 -35.85 20.55
N ALA A 50 14.37 -35.72 21.12
CA ALA A 50 13.56 -34.54 20.91
C ALA A 50 14.31 -33.39 21.61
N GLN A 51 14.88 -32.49 20.81
CA GLN A 51 15.30 -31.19 21.32
C GLN A 51 14.02 -30.49 21.77
N THR A 52 13.87 -30.28 23.07
CA THR A 52 12.82 -29.39 23.60
C THR A 52 13.25 -27.97 23.29
N GLU A 53 12.60 -27.38 22.30
CA GLU A 53 12.84 -26.00 21.87
C GLU A 53 12.63 -25.02 23.04
N THR A 54 13.67 -24.25 23.35
CA THR A 54 13.49 -22.87 23.78
C THR A 54 13.11 -22.09 22.52
N GLY A 55 11.81 -21.85 22.34
CA GLY A 55 11.25 -21.25 21.14
C GLY A 55 11.61 -19.77 20.97
N ASN A 56 12.79 -19.50 20.44
CA ASN A 56 13.06 -18.31 19.64
C ASN A 56 13.05 -18.73 18.17
N GLU A 57 12.35 -17.97 17.34
CA GLU A 57 12.39 -18.16 15.89
C GLU A 57 13.78 -17.79 15.33
N PRO A 58 14.23 -18.42 14.23
CA PRO A 58 15.50 -18.09 13.62
C PRO A 58 15.43 -16.72 12.94
N ILE A 59 16.21 -15.75 13.45
CA ILE A 59 16.25 -14.36 12.93
C ILE A 59 17.12 -14.20 11.69
N GLY A 60 17.85 -15.25 11.29
CA GLY A 60 18.69 -15.25 10.10
C GLY A 60 19.28 -16.62 9.77
N LYS A 61 19.99 -16.69 8.64
CA LYS A 61 20.55 -17.90 8.05
C LYS A 61 21.96 -17.65 7.54
N VAL A 62 22.84 -18.64 7.69
CA VAL A 62 24.21 -18.58 7.21
C VAL A 62 24.26 -18.92 5.71
N GLU A 63 24.59 -17.94 4.88
CA GLU A 63 24.65 -18.08 3.42
C GLU A 63 26.06 -18.35 2.88
N ALA A 64 27.10 -17.94 3.61
CA ALA A 64 28.49 -18.18 3.23
C ALA A 64 29.39 -18.42 4.44
N THR A 65 30.33 -19.36 4.34
CA THR A 65 31.36 -19.62 5.37
C THR A 65 32.70 -19.96 4.71
N ASP A 66 33.77 -19.32 5.16
CA ASP A 66 35.15 -19.73 4.90
C ASP A 66 35.89 -19.86 6.25
N GLY A 67 36.80 -20.85 6.36
CA GLY A 67 37.50 -21.14 7.61
C GLY A 67 36.61 -21.69 8.74
N LEU A 68 37.00 -21.41 9.99
CA LEU A 68 36.30 -21.85 11.21
C LEU A 68 35.46 -20.70 11.77
N VAL A 69 34.17 -20.92 11.95
CA VAL A 69 33.22 -19.97 12.54
C VAL A 69 32.40 -20.70 13.61
N GLU A 70 32.20 -20.07 14.77
CA GLU A 70 31.39 -20.59 15.87
C GLU A 70 30.30 -19.59 16.26
N ALA A 71 29.07 -20.06 16.45
CA ALA A 71 28.06 -19.38 17.25
C ALA A 71 28.18 -19.79 18.71
N ILE A 72 27.89 -18.86 19.61
CA ILE A 72 27.67 -19.10 21.03
C ILE A 72 26.26 -18.63 21.35
N HIS A 73 25.38 -19.58 21.65
CA HIS A 73 24.00 -19.30 22.00
C HIS A 73 23.91 -18.72 23.42
N THR A 74 22.75 -18.13 23.75
CA THR A 74 22.47 -17.54 25.07
C THR A 74 22.60 -18.54 26.23
N ASP A 75 22.44 -19.84 25.96
CA ASP A 75 22.66 -20.94 26.92
C ASP A 75 24.16 -21.33 27.11
N GLY A 76 25.07 -20.65 26.42
CA GLY A 76 26.52 -20.86 26.47
C GLY A 76 27.01 -22.09 25.71
N THR A 77 26.16 -22.78 24.94
CA THR A 77 26.61 -23.82 24.01
C THR A 77 27.35 -23.19 22.83
N ARG A 78 28.36 -23.91 22.32
CA ARG A 78 29.13 -23.51 21.12
C ARG A 78 28.77 -24.45 19.97
N VAL A 79 28.41 -23.88 18.82
CA VAL A 79 28.07 -24.60 17.60
C VAL A 79 28.98 -24.09 16.48
N THR A 80 29.61 -25.00 15.74
CA THR A 80 30.37 -24.64 14.53
C THR A 80 29.39 -24.42 13.39
N LEU A 81 29.37 -23.22 12.82
CA LEU A 81 28.44 -22.83 11.76
C LEU A 81 28.91 -23.30 10.38
N SER A 82 27.96 -23.73 9.57
CA SER A 82 28.07 -24.11 8.16
C SER A 82 27.01 -23.38 7.33
N LYS A 83 27.16 -23.33 5.99
CA LYS A 83 26.09 -22.82 5.12
C LYS A 83 24.78 -23.59 5.36
N GLY A 84 23.70 -22.85 5.58
CA GLY A 84 22.35 -23.37 5.83
C GLY A 84 21.95 -23.35 7.31
N ASP A 85 22.89 -23.18 8.24
CA ASP A 85 22.57 -23.13 9.68
C ASP A 85 21.83 -21.83 10.04
N SER A 86 20.92 -21.93 11.02
CA SER A 86 20.15 -20.80 11.56
C SER A 86 20.92 -19.99 12.60
N ILE A 87 20.60 -18.71 12.68
CA ILE A 87 21.11 -17.75 13.66
C ILE A 87 19.96 -17.25 14.53
N PHE A 88 20.19 -17.11 15.84
CA PHE A 88 19.19 -16.72 16.83
C PHE A 88 19.56 -15.40 17.51
N GLU A 89 18.55 -14.75 18.08
CA GLU A 89 18.73 -13.52 18.87
C GLU A 89 19.60 -13.78 20.11
N GLY A 90 20.50 -12.85 20.43
CA GLY A 90 21.47 -13.00 21.52
C GLY A 90 22.71 -13.83 21.17
N ASP A 91 22.79 -14.42 19.96
CA ASP A 91 23.95 -15.20 19.53
C ASP A 91 25.23 -14.33 19.45
N THR A 92 26.33 -14.89 19.94
CA THR A 92 27.68 -14.34 19.72
C THR A 92 28.38 -15.12 18.60
N ILE A 93 28.69 -14.45 17.50
CA ILE A 93 29.39 -15.03 16.34
C ILE A 93 30.90 -14.75 16.49
N GLU A 94 31.71 -15.80 16.51
CA GLU A 94 33.18 -15.76 16.53
C GLU A 94 33.76 -16.32 15.23
N THR A 95 34.57 -15.54 14.49
CA THR A 95 35.32 -16.02 13.32
C THR A 95 36.80 -16.23 13.67
N GLY A 96 37.38 -17.34 13.21
CA GLY A 96 38.80 -17.63 13.37
C GLY A 96 39.72 -16.78 12.47
N LYS A 97 41.02 -16.99 12.62
CA LYS A 97 42.03 -16.38 11.75
C LYS A 97 41.86 -16.84 10.30
N GLY A 98 41.81 -15.90 9.36
CA GLY A 98 41.53 -16.17 7.95
C GLY A 98 40.14 -16.78 7.67
N ALA A 99 39.22 -16.75 8.64
CA ALA A 99 37.84 -17.18 8.46
C ALA A 99 36.93 -15.99 8.14
N ALA A 100 35.80 -16.25 7.50
CA ALA A 100 34.77 -15.26 7.24
C ALA A 100 33.38 -15.92 7.19
N ILE A 101 32.34 -15.16 7.51
CA ILE A 101 30.94 -15.60 7.45
C ILE A 101 30.09 -14.53 6.76
N GLY A 102 29.12 -14.95 5.97
CA GLY A 102 28.03 -14.14 5.44
C GLY A 102 26.69 -14.68 5.94
N ILE A 103 25.89 -13.81 6.55
CA ILE A 103 24.59 -14.08 7.18
C ILE A 103 23.54 -13.22 6.47
N THR A 104 22.36 -13.77 6.22
CA THR A 104 21.17 -13.02 5.79
C THR A 104 20.16 -13.05 6.92
N PHE A 105 19.63 -11.90 7.30
CA PHE A 105 18.58 -11.75 8.31
C PHE A 105 17.17 -11.70 7.68
N VAL A 106 16.14 -11.87 8.50
CA VAL A 106 14.73 -11.89 8.06
C VAL A 106 14.23 -10.59 7.42
N ASP A 107 14.86 -9.45 7.72
CA ASP A 107 14.60 -8.15 7.07
C ASP A 107 15.34 -7.98 5.73
N GLU A 108 15.96 -9.03 5.22
CA GLU A 108 16.87 -9.03 4.06
C GLU A 108 18.26 -8.41 4.28
N THR A 109 18.60 -7.92 5.50
CA THR A 109 19.96 -7.45 5.78
C THR A 109 20.97 -8.56 5.51
N THR A 110 21.93 -8.31 4.62
CA THR A 110 23.04 -9.25 4.38
C THR A 110 24.30 -8.72 5.07
N PHE A 111 24.83 -9.45 6.05
CA PHE A 111 25.96 -9.05 6.88
C PHE A 111 27.14 -10.02 6.72
N SER A 112 28.35 -9.47 6.54
CA SER A 112 29.60 -10.22 6.41
C SER A 112 30.59 -9.83 7.52
N LEU A 113 31.17 -10.84 8.17
CA LEU A 113 32.18 -10.70 9.23
C LEU A 113 33.43 -11.48 8.81
N GLY A 114 34.57 -10.80 8.73
CA GLY A 114 35.87 -11.35 8.33
C GLY A 114 36.70 -11.88 9.49
N GLU A 115 38.02 -11.99 9.29
CA GLU A 115 38.91 -12.69 10.22
C GLU A 115 39.04 -12.05 11.61
N ASP A 116 39.32 -12.90 12.61
CA ASP A 116 39.44 -12.55 14.03
C ASP A 116 38.25 -11.73 14.57
N GLY A 117 37.07 -11.93 13.99
CA GLY A 117 35.84 -11.19 14.24
C GLY A 117 35.04 -11.70 15.43
N ARG A 118 34.33 -10.78 16.08
CA ARG A 118 33.39 -11.08 17.18
C ARG A 118 32.23 -10.10 17.16
N MET A 119 31.04 -10.61 16.89
CA MET A 119 29.77 -9.87 16.89
C MET A 119 28.79 -10.49 17.87
N VAL A 120 27.98 -9.69 18.54
CA VAL A 120 26.81 -10.12 19.32
C VAL A 120 25.57 -9.50 18.67
N ILE A 121 24.57 -10.30 18.35
CA ILE A 121 23.27 -9.81 17.89
C ILE A 121 22.45 -9.52 19.14
N ASP A 122 22.12 -8.25 19.36
CA ASP A 122 21.58 -7.78 20.65
C ASP A 122 20.05 -7.84 20.68
N GLU A 123 19.44 -7.44 19.57
CA GLU A 123 18.00 -7.38 19.31
C GLU A 123 17.77 -7.48 17.80
N MET A 124 16.76 -8.25 17.39
CA MET A 124 16.26 -8.28 16.02
C MET A 124 14.76 -8.56 16.01
N VAL A 125 13.97 -7.53 15.73
CA VAL A 125 12.52 -7.60 15.59
C VAL A 125 12.16 -7.07 14.20
N TYR A 126 11.37 -7.82 13.44
CA TYR A 126 10.89 -7.45 12.12
C TYR A 126 9.47 -7.96 11.92
N ASP A 127 8.58 -7.08 11.47
CA ASP A 127 7.26 -7.44 10.98
C ASP A 127 7.26 -7.32 9.44
N PRO A 128 7.11 -8.42 8.68
CA PRO A 128 7.12 -8.36 7.22
C PRO A 128 5.87 -7.71 6.61
N GLY A 129 4.76 -7.58 7.36
CA GLY A 129 3.53 -6.93 6.89
C GLY A 129 3.61 -5.42 6.96
N THR A 130 4.14 -4.87 8.06
CA THR A 130 4.31 -3.42 8.25
C THR A 130 5.68 -2.89 7.80
N GLN A 131 6.64 -3.79 7.57
CA GLN A 131 8.07 -3.50 7.34
C GLN A 131 8.77 -2.79 8.52
N GLU A 132 8.09 -2.60 9.65
CA GLU A 132 8.66 -2.00 10.85
C GLU A 132 9.53 -3.00 11.64
N GLY A 133 10.47 -2.46 12.42
CA GLY A 133 11.38 -3.29 13.21
C GLY A 133 12.53 -2.52 13.85
N ALA A 134 13.34 -3.27 14.59
CA ALA A 134 14.57 -2.79 15.21
C ALA A 134 15.67 -3.85 15.06
N PHE A 135 16.84 -3.44 14.57
CA PHE A 135 18.04 -4.28 14.48
C PHE A 135 19.19 -3.61 15.25
N ASN A 136 19.70 -4.30 16.27
CA ASN A 136 20.84 -3.82 17.07
C ASN A 136 21.94 -4.89 17.14
N ALA A 137 23.15 -4.55 16.67
CA ALA A 137 24.30 -5.45 16.72
C ALA A 137 25.54 -4.81 17.36
N ASN A 138 26.19 -5.53 18.27
CA ASN A 138 27.42 -5.12 18.94
C ASN A 138 28.63 -5.83 18.32
N LEU A 139 29.41 -5.10 17.53
CA LEU A 139 30.62 -5.61 16.90
C LEU A 139 31.86 -5.26 17.73
N VAL A 140 32.39 -6.25 18.46
CA VAL A 140 33.50 -6.09 19.42
C VAL A 140 34.85 -5.93 18.71
N GLN A 141 35.07 -6.69 17.63
CA GLN A 141 36.27 -6.63 16.79
C GLN A 141 36.03 -7.31 15.45
N GLY A 142 36.88 -7.01 14.46
CA GLY A 142 36.91 -7.68 13.16
C GLY A 142 36.74 -6.71 11.99
N VAL A 143 36.99 -7.21 10.78
CA VAL A 143 36.57 -6.54 9.54
C VAL A 143 35.12 -6.94 9.26
N PHE A 144 34.29 -6.02 8.79
CA PHE A 144 32.89 -6.29 8.49
C PHE A 144 32.42 -5.52 7.26
N SER A 145 31.36 -5.99 6.63
CA SER A 145 30.64 -5.25 5.60
C SER A 145 29.22 -5.78 5.47
N PHE A 146 28.24 -4.90 5.25
CA PHE A 146 26.84 -5.29 5.11
C PHE A 146 26.11 -4.45 4.07
N VAL A 147 24.98 -4.97 3.58
CA VAL A 147 23.92 -4.23 2.89
C VAL A 147 22.72 -4.25 3.81
N SER A 148 22.18 -3.08 4.14
CA SER A 148 21.03 -2.96 5.03
C SER A 148 19.73 -3.40 4.36
N GLY A 149 18.90 -4.15 5.07
CA GLY A 149 17.59 -4.63 4.64
C GLY A 149 16.47 -3.58 4.78
N GLN A 150 15.24 -4.06 4.92
CA GLN A 150 14.02 -3.24 4.93
C GLN A 150 13.93 -2.34 6.16
N ILE A 151 14.28 -2.83 7.35
CA ILE A 151 14.22 -2.06 8.62
C ILE A 151 14.94 -0.71 8.49
N ALA A 152 16.12 -0.69 7.88
CA ALA A 152 16.96 0.52 7.75
C ALA A 152 16.40 1.57 6.78
N LYS A 153 15.25 1.33 6.14
CA LYS A 153 14.54 2.29 5.28
C LYS A 153 13.49 3.09 6.06
N THR A 154 12.95 2.52 7.15
CA THR A 154 11.86 3.11 7.96
C THR A 154 12.28 4.36 8.75
N GLY A 155 13.51 4.40 9.27
CA GLY A 155 13.93 5.47 10.17
C GLY A 155 15.45 5.54 10.42
N PRO A 156 15.95 6.67 10.97
CA PRO A 156 17.38 6.89 11.18
C PRO A 156 17.99 6.09 12.33
N ASP A 157 17.15 5.59 13.25
CA ASP A 157 17.55 4.82 14.43
C ASP A 157 17.06 3.35 14.40
N SER A 158 16.34 2.94 13.34
CA SER A 158 15.75 1.59 13.23
C SER A 158 16.80 0.47 13.09
N MET A 159 17.99 0.81 12.58
CA MET A 159 19.13 -0.11 12.50
C MET A 159 20.39 0.54 13.07
N THR A 160 20.96 -0.06 14.12
CA THR A 160 22.24 0.40 14.71
C THR A 160 23.30 -0.69 14.82
N VAL A 161 24.55 -0.31 14.56
CA VAL A 161 25.73 -1.17 14.78
C VAL A 161 26.70 -0.45 15.71
N THR A 162 26.91 -1.01 16.89
CA THR A 162 27.79 -0.45 17.93
C THR A 162 29.17 -1.10 17.88
N THR A 163 30.21 -0.27 17.93
CA THR A 163 31.63 -0.67 18.01
C THR A 163 32.27 -0.08 19.28
N PRO A 164 33.46 -0.54 19.72
CA PRO A 164 34.08 -0.05 20.96
C PRO A 164 34.42 1.45 21.00
N VAL A 165 34.36 2.16 19.86
CA VAL A 165 34.68 3.58 19.77
C VAL A 165 33.58 4.46 19.14
N ALA A 166 32.54 3.88 18.54
CA ALA A 166 31.44 4.61 17.89
C ALA A 166 30.21 3.73 17.68
N THR A 167 29.03 4.34 17.68
CA THR A 167 27.77 3.77 17.19
C THR A 167 27.50 4.27 15.77
N ILE A 168 27.00 3.37 14.93
CA ILE A 168 26.68 3.60 13.52
C ILE A 168 25.15 3.53 13.37
N GLY A 169 24.50 4.67 13.12
CA GLY A 169 23.09 4.74 12.71
C GLY A 169 22.99 4.69 11.19
N ILE A 170 22.09 3.86 10.67
CA ILE A 170 22.09 3.42 9.26
C ILE A 170 20.76 3.81 8.62
N ARG A 171 20.83 4.48 7.46
CA ARG A 171 19.66 4.75 6.62
C ARG A 171 19.92 4.29 5.18
N GLY A 172 19.41 3.09 4.86
CA GLY A 172 19.40 2.44 3.54
C GLY A 172 20.70 2.51 2.74
N THR A 173 21.72 1.70 3.06
CA THR A 173 22.99 1.71 2.30
C THR A 173 23.92 0.51 2.54
N LYS A 174 24.94 0.37 1.69
CA LYS A 174 26.07 -0.57 1.84
C LYS A 174 27.20 0.07 2.66
N VAL A 175 27.69 -0.66 3.66
CA VAL A 175 28.73 -0.20 4.60
C VAL A 175 29.86 -1.23 4.66
N ALA A 176 31.10 -0.77 4.78
CA ALA A 176 32.22 -1.60 5.19
C ALA A 176 33.02 -0.93 6.31
N GLY A 177 33.63 -1.74 7.18
CA GLY A 177 34.42 -1.21 8.27
C GLY A 177 35.32 -2.23 8.96
N ARG A 178 36.02 -1.72 9.98
CA ARG A 178 36.86 -2.47 10.90
C ARG A 178 36.56 -1.99 12.30
N ALA A 179 36.04 -2.88 13.13
CA ALA A 179 35.94 -2.67 14.58
C ALA A 179 37.22 -3.18 15.25
N ALA A 180 37.71 -2.41 16.22
CA ALA A 180 38.87 -2.74 17.03
C ALA A 180 38.75 -2.12 18.42
N GLN A 181 39.48 -2.68 19.38
CA GLN A 181 39.55 -2.14 20.73
C GLN A 181 40.11 -0.70 20.71
N GLU A 182 39.73 0.09 21.70
CA GLU A 182 40.18 1.48 21.81
C GLU A 182 41.71 1.61 21.87
N GLY A 183 42.23 2.64 21.22
CA GLY A 183 43.65 2.84 20.95
C GLY A 183 44.11 2.20 19.64
N ALA A 184 43.34 1.27 19.06
CA ALA A 184 43.53 0.75 17.71
C ALA A 184 42.64 1.46 16.70
N GLU A 185 43.05 1.41 15.43
CA GLU A 185 42.36 2.06 14.32
C GLU A 185 41.05 1.33 13.98
N ASN A 186 39.94 2.05 14.14
CA ASN A 186 38.61 1.68 13.69
C ASN A 186 38.30 2.50 12.43
N THR A 187 37.78 1.86 11.40
CA THR A 187 37.53 2.49 10.10
C THR A 187 36.11 2.19 9.65
N ILE A 188 35.36 3.18 9.21
CA ILE A 188 33.98 3.02 8.70
C ILE A 188 33.90 3.74 7.36
N SER A 189 33.43 3.05 6.32
CA SER A 189 33.38 3.51 4.94
C SER A 189 31.99 3.29 4.32
N LEU A 190 31.44 4.34 3.70
CA LEU A 190 30.18 4.30 2.96
C LEU A 190 30.45 3.83 1.52
N LEU A 191 29.80 2.75 1.10
CA LEU A 191 30.03 2.12 -0.21
C LEU A 191 28.87 2.38 -1.17
N PRO A 192 29.13 2.44 -2.49
CA PRO A 192 28.07 2.60 -3.46
C PRO A 192 27.22 1.32 -3.53
N GLU A 193 25.92 1.53 -3.71
CA GLU A 193 24.97 0.52 -4.13
C GLU A 193 24.62 0.77 -5.60
N ILE A 194 24.33 -0.29 -6.35
CA ILE A 194 24.06 -0.22 -7.78
C ILE A 194 22.60 -0.57 -8.01
N ASP A 195 21.83 0.34 -8.61
CA ASP A 195 20.43 0.08 -8.96
C ASP A 195 20.30 -0.92 -10.13
N ALA A 196 19.08 -1.35 -10.43
CA ALA A 196 18.78 -2.26 -11.55
C ALA A 196 19.19 -1.69 -12.94
N PHE A 197 19.48 -0.39 -13.04
CA PHE A 197 19.86 0.31 -14.26
C PHE A 197 21.38 0.59 -14.34
N GLY A 198 22.15 0.21 -13.32
CA GLY A 198 23.60 0.38 -13.25
C GLY A 198 24.09 1.71 -12.67
N ASN A 199 23.20 2.53 -12.09
CA ASN A 199 23.59 3.79 -11.44
C ASN A 199 24.07 3.54 -10.01
N SER A 200 25.14 4.24 -9.61
CA SER A 200 25.63 4.20 -8.23
C SER A 200 24.92 5.22 -7.35
N PHE A 201 24.22 4.75 -6.32
CA PHE A 201 23.64 5.59 -5.26
C PHE A 201 24.26 5.26 -3.89
N VAL A 202 24.03 6.14 -2.91
CA VAL A 202 24.39 5.94 -1.50
C VAL A 202 23.32 6.53 -0.61
N GLY A 203 23.01 5.84 0.48
CA GLY A 203 22.17 6.37 1.54
C GLY A 203 22.96 7.28 2.49
N GLN A 204 22.50 7.36 3.74
CA GLN A 204 23.09 8.21 4.76
C GLN A 204 23.58 7.35 5.94
N LEU A 205 24.80 7.62 6.40
CA LEU A 205 25.39 6.95 7.56
C LEU A 205 25.72 7.98 8.64
N ALA A 206 25.23 7.79 9.86
CA ALA A 206 25.58 8.62 11.01
C ALA A 206 26.59 7.88 11.91
N VAL A 207 27.79 8.43 12.05
CA VAL A 207 28.84 7.89 12.93
C VAL A 207 28.93 8.76 14.18
N THR A 208 28.53 8.22 15.33
CA THR A 208 28.41 8.95 16.61
C THR A 208 29.34 8.37 17.67
N ASN A 209 30.05 9.24 18.39
CA ASN A 209 30.76 8.89 19.63
C ASN A 209 30.59 9.96 20.72
N GLN A 210 31.24 9.81 21.88
CA GLN A 210 31.06 10.74 23.00
C GLN A 210 31.60 12.16 22.73
N GLY A 211 32.42 12.32 21.68
CA GLY A 211 32.92 13.62 21.22
C GLY A 211 32.04 14.30 20.16
N GLY A 212 31.10 13.59 19.52
CA GLY A 212 30.17 14.15 18.54
C GLY A 212 29.77 13.18 17.43
N THR A 213 29.03 13.69 16.45
CA THR A 213 28.50 12.93 15.30
C THR A 213 29.06 13.48 13.98
N VAL A 214 29.38 12.59 13.04
CA VAL A 214 29.73 12.89 11.65
C VAL A 214 28.83 12.09 10.72
N THR A 215 28.24 12.76 9.74
CA THR A 215 27.37 12.14 8.73
C THR A 215 28.13 11.91 7.43
N LEU A 216 27.93 10.74 6.83
CA LEU A 216 28.47 10.34 5.53
C LEU A 216 27.33 10.27 4.51
N SER A 217 27.53 10.89 3.36
CA SER A 217 26.53 11.01 2.29
C SER A 217 27.16 11.11 0.90
N GLN A 218 28.38 10.58 0.73
CA GLN A 218 29.09 10.52 -0.55
C GLN A 218 29.83 9.18 -0.66
N VAL A 219 29.92 8.65 -1.88
CA VAL A 219 30.61 7.39 -2.19
C VAL A 219 32.05 7.40 -1.66
N GLY A 220 32.46 6.34 -0.96
CA GLY A 220 33.81 6.18 -0.41
C GLY A 220 34.12 7.07 0.79
N ALA A 221 33.15 7.86 1.30
CA ALA A 221 33.34 8.63 2.53
C ALA A 221 33.75 7.70 3.68
N THR A 222 34.91 7.97 4.27
CA THR A 222 35.53 7.11 5.27
C THR A 222 35.96 7.91 6.49
N VAL A 223 35.65 7.39 7.68
CA VAL A 223 36.07 7.95 8.97
C VAL A 223 37.01 6.95 9.64
N GLN A 224 38.14 7.44 10.14
CA GLN A 224 39.11 6.66 10.93
C GLN A 224 39.16 7.21 12.35
N MET A 225 39.01 6.35 13.35
CA MET A 225 38.96 6.71 14.77
C MET A 225 39.84 5.79 15.60
N THR A 226 40.38 6.30 16.70
CA THR A 226 41.16 5.52 17.68
C THR A 226 40.68 5.67 19.11
N SER A 227 39.75 6.59 19.40
CA SER A 227 39.17 6.77 20.73
C SER A 227 37.71 7.17 20.67
N SER A 228 36.94 6.68 21.64
CA SER A 228 35.54 7.03 21.89
C SER A 228 35.33 8.48 22.36
N LEU A 229 36.39 9.08 22.93
CA LEU A 229 36.37 10.39 23.61
C LEU A 229 36.81 11.56 22.72
N GLN A 230 37.34 11.28 21.54
CA GLN A 230 37.72 12.29 20.56
C GLN A 230 36.65 12.37 19.48
N ALA A 231 36.13 13.58 19.21
CA ALA A 231 35.14 13.81 18.16
C ALA A 231 35.58 13.19 16.82
N PRO A 232 34.69 12.54 16.05
CA PRO A 232 35.08 11.87 14.82
C PRO A 232 35.70 12.89 13.85
N PRO A 233 36.83 12.57 13.19
CA PRO A 233 37.44 13.49 12.25
C PRO A 233 36.56 13.68 11.00
N PRO A 234 36.71 14.80 10.26
CA PRO A 234 36.05 15.00 8.99
C PRO A 234 36.34 13.83 8.02
N PRO A 235 35.35 13.37 7.24
CA PRO A 235 35.49 12.19 6.41
C PRO A 235 36.47 12.42 5.25
N VAL A 236 37.28 11.41 4.96
CA VAL A 236 38.16 11.33 3.80
C VAL A 236 37.59 10.33 2.79
N VAL A 237 37.60 10.70 1.51
CA VAL A 237 37.11 9.80 0.45
C VAL A 237 38.21 8.79 0.10
N PHE A 238 37.91 7.50 0.27
CA PHE A 238 38.73 6.39 -0.21
C PHE A 238 38.35 6.09 -1.67
N ASN A 239 39.35 5.73 -2.48
CA ASN A 239 39.11 5.18 -3.80
C ASN A 239 38.84 3.66 -3.75
N GLU A 240 38.37 3.09 -4.86
CA GLU A 240 38.06 1.65 -4.97
C GLU A 240 39.23 0.76 -4.55
N GLN A 241 40.47 1.09 -4.94
CA GLN A 241 41.64 0.31 -4.56
C GLN A 241 41.84 0.30 -3.03
N GLN A 242 41.70 1.45 -2.36
CA GLN A 242 41.79 1.54 -0.90
C GLN A 242 40.65 0.80 -0.20
N ILE A 243 39.46 0.75 -0.79
CA ILE A 243 38.34 -0.04 -0.27
C ILE A 243 38.65 -1.54 -0.40
N GLN A 244 39.15 -1.99 -1.56
CA GLN A 244 39.50 -3.40 -1.79
C GLN A 244 40.68 -3.86 -0.92
N GLU A 245 41.71 -3.02 -0.74
CA GLU A 245 42.86 -3.31 0.13
C GLU A 245 42.47 -3.48 1.61
N ASN A 246 41.43 -2.78 2.08
CA ASN A 246 41.00 -2.83 3.48
C ASN A 246 39.86 -3.83 3.77
N PHE A 247 38.93 -4.03 2.80
CA PHE A 247 37.65 -4.72 3.00
C PHE A 247 37.36 -5.82 1.95
N GLY A 248 38.21 -6.01 0.95
CA GLY A 248 37.89 -6.87 -0.21
C GLY A 248 37.55 -8.33 0.14
N ALA A 249 38.12 -8.87 1.23
CA ALA A 249 37.78 -10.21 1.72
C ALA A 249 36.32 -10.28 2.22
N THR A 250 35.88 -9.34 3.06
CA THR A 250 34.50 -9.33 3.59
C THR A 250 33.48 -8.96 2.53
N LEU A 251 33.85 -8.09 1.60
CA LEU A 251 33.03 -7.77 0.43
C LEU A 251 32.83 -8.99 -0.48
N THR A 252 33.84 -9.85 -0.62
CA THR A 252 33.71 -11.10 -1.38
C THR A 252 32.77 -12.09 -0.70
N THR A 253 32.86 -12.28 0.64
CA THR A 253 31.86 -13.10 1.36
C THR A 253 30.46 -12.48 1.36
N LEU A 254 30.35 -11.15 1.38
CA LEU A 254 29.07 -10.44 1.30
C LEU A 254 28.37 -10.71 -0.05
N SER A 255 29.07 -10.53 -1.17
CA SER A 255 28.54 -10.86 -2.50
C SER A 255 28.30 -12.38 -2.67
N THR A 256 29.05 -13.24 -1.96
CA THR A 256 28.81 -14.70 -1.96
C THR A 256 27.51 -15.06 -1.24
N ALA A 257 27.21 -14.38 -0.13
CA ALA A 257 25.96 -14.55 0.60
C ALA A 257 24.76 -14.03 -0.22
N ALA A 258 24.86 -12.82 -0.78
CA ALA A 258 23.82 -12.25 -1.64
C ALA A 258 23.54 -13.12 -2.88
N SER A 259 24.60 -13.62 -3.55
CA SER A 259 24.45 -14.52 -4.71
C SER A 259 23.86 -15.88 -4.34
N SER A 260 24.16 -16.42 -3.15
CA SER A 260 23.53 -17.63 -2.63
C SER A 260 22.04 -17.42 -2.42
N ARG A 261 21.67 -16.40 -1.63
CA ARG A 261 20.29 -16.01 -1.33
C ARG A 261 19.45 -15.84 -2.61
N ALA A 262 19.96 -15.05 -3.56
CA ALA A 262 19.23 -14.77 -4.80
C ALA A 262 19.06 -16.03 -5.68
N THR A 263 20.03 -16.95 -5.65
CA THR A 263 19.91 -18.25 -6.36
C THR A 263 18.87 -19.16 -5.71
N GLU A 264 18.77 -19.15 -4.38
CA GLU A 264 17.78 -19.94 -3.64
C GLU A 264 16.36 -19.38 -3.85
N LYS A 265 16.16 -18.05 -3.73
CA LYS A 265 14.86 -17.42 -4.06
C LYS A 265 14.43 -17.68 -5.50
N ALA A 266 15.35 -17.58 -6.47
CA ALA A 266 15.04 -17.84 -7.87
C ALA A 266 14.70 -19.31 -8.17
N ALA A 267 15.04 -20.26 -7.29
CA ALA A 267 14.59 -21.64 -7.39
C ALA A 267 13.20 -21.82 -6.76
N GLU A 268 12.96 -21.20 -5.60
CA GLU A 268 11.66 -21.24 -4.90
C GLU A 268 10.54 -20.57 -5.73
N ASP A 269 10.80 -19.39 -6.30
CA ASP A 269 9.83 -18.69 -7.15
C ASP A 269 9.55 -19.46 -8.46
N ALA A 270 10.56 -20.16 -9.00
CA ALA A 270 10.39 -20.99 -10.19
C ALA A 270 9.57 -22.25 -9.91
N GLU A 271 9.72 -22.88 -8.73
CA GLU A 271 8.88 -24.02 -8.32
C GLU A 271 7.42 -23.59 -8.14
N LYS A 272 7.17 -22.41 -7.54
CA LYS A 272 5.82 -21.81 -7.46
C LYS A 272 5.21 -21.49 -8.83
N ALA A 273 6.02 -21.01 -9.78
CA ALA A 273 5.56 -20.73 -11.14
C ALA A 273 5.18 -22.02 -11.89
N ASP A 274 5.99 -23.08 -11.77
CA ASP A 274 5.69 -24.41 -12.32
C ASP A 274 4.40 -25.01 -11.69
N GLU A 275 4.16 -24.80 -10.38
CA GLU A 275 2.94 -25.24 -9.69
C GLU A 275 1.70 -24.45 -10.16
N ALA A 276 1.77 -23.11 -10.21
CA ALA A 276 0.66 -22.27 -10.65
C ALA A 276 0.30 -22.48 -12.13
N GLU A 277 1.29 -22.71 -13.01
CA GLU A 277 1.04 -23.04 -14.43
C GLU A 277 0.31 -24.39 -14.56
N ALA A 278 0.62 -25.38 -13.71
CA ALA A 278 -0.08 -26.67 -13.70
C ALA A 278 -1.53 -26.56 -13.17
N GLU A 279 -1.80 -25.68 -12.20
CA GLU A 279 -3.16 -25.38 -11.74
C GLU A 279 -3.98 -24.65 -12.80
N ALA A 280 -3.38 -23.68 -13.51
CA ALA A 280 -4.02 -22.99 -14.64
C ALA A 280 -4.34 -23.92 -15.82
N GLU A 281 -3.43 -24.84 -16.18
CA GLU A 281 -3.71 -25.88 -17.19
C GLU A 281 -4.88 -26.80 -16.77
N ALA A 282 -4.98 -27.13 -15.48
CA ALA A 282 -6.07 -27.97 -14.96
C ALA A 282 -7.43 -27.25 -15.01
N ALA A 283 -7.51 -26.03 -14.46
CA ALA A 283 -8.74 -25.22 -14.47
C ALA A 283 -9.23 -24.93 -15.91
N THR A 284 -8.31 -24.65 -16.84
CA THR A 284 -8.65 -24.47 -18.27
C THR A 284 -9.28 -25.73 -18.86
N ALA A 285 -8.79 -26.92 -18.51
CA ALA A 285 -9.36 -28.18 -19.00
C ALA A 285 -10.75 -28.49 -18.40
N GLU A 286 -11.04 -28.04 -17.18
CA GLU A 286 -12.35 -28.16 -16.56
C GLU A 286 -13.35 -27.15 -17.16
N ALA A 287 -12.92 -25.92 -17.47
CA ALA A 287 -13.69 -24.94 -18.23
C ALA A 287 -14.06 -25.42 -19.65
N GLU A 288 -13.09 -25.97 -20.42
CA GLU A 288 -13.37 -26.55 -21.75
C GLU A 288 -14.38 -27.72 -21.68
N ALA A 289 -14.36 -28.49 -20.59
CA ALA A 289 -15.31 -29.59 -20.38
C ALA A 289 -16.71 -29.07 -20.06
N ALA A 290 -16.83 -28.07 -19.18
CA ALA A 290 -18.10 -27.46 -18.81
C ALA A 290 -18.76 -26.71 -19.99
N GLU A 291 -17.98 -25.98 -20.82
CA GLU A 291 -18.50 -25.36 -22.05
C GLU A 291 -19.08 -26.41 -23.01
N ALA A 292 -18.41 -27.56 -23.16
CA ALA A 292 -18.89 -28.65 -24.01
C ALA A 292 -20.19 -29.30 -23.47
N GLU A 293 -20.38 -29.36 -22.15
CA GLU A 293 -21.61 -29.83 -21.51
C GLU A 293 -22.76 -28.83 -21.66
N ALA A 294 -22.51 -27.54 -21.42
CA ALA A 294 -23.47 -26.46 -21.66
C ALA A 294 -23.95 -26.41 -23.13
N ALA A 295 -23.01 -26.56 -24.08
CA ALA A 295 -23.34 -26.63 -25.50
C ALA A 295 -24.19 -27.87 -25.88
N ALA A 296 -24.02 -28.99 -25.17
CA ALA A 296 -24.84 -30.18 -25.35
C ALA A 296 -26.26 -29.99 -24.78
N ALA A 297 -26.38 -29.44 -23.57
CA ALA A 297 -27.65 -29.15 -22.92
C ALA A 297 -28.48 -28.12 -23.72
N ALA A 298 -27.85 -27.06 -24.22
CA ALA A 298 -28.50 -26.06 -25.08
C ALA A 298 -29.07 -26.68 -26.37
N ALA A 299 -28.37 -27.65 -26.98
CA ALA A 299 -28.85 -28.35 -28.17
C ALA A 299 -30.04 -29.30 -27.85
N GLU A 300 -30.09 -29.88 -26.65
CA GLU A 300 -31.24 -30.66 -26.18
C GLU A 300 -32.46 -29.76 -25.89
N ALA A 301 -32.24 -28.58 -25.28
CA ALA A 301 -33.28 -27.57 -25.08
C ALA A 301 -33.89 -27.07 -26.40
N GLU A 302 -33.08 -26.76 -27.42
CA GLU A 302 -33.57 -26.37 -28.76
C GLU A 302 -34.42 -27.49 -29.39
N ALA A 303 -33.97 -28.74 -29.28
CA ALA A 303 -34.70 -29.90 -29.80
C ALA A 303 -36.03 -30.14 -29.05
N ALA A 304 -36.06 -29.95 -27.73
CA ALA A 304 -37.27 -30.06 -26.91
C ALA A 304 -38.27 -28.94 -27.21
N ALA A 305 -37.81 -27.70 -27.37
CA ALA A 305 -38.65 -26.56 -27.76
C ALA A 305 -39.31 -26.77 -29.13
N ALA A 306 -38.55 -27.26 -30.12
CA ALA A 306 -39.08 -27.60 -31.44
C ALA A 306 -40.11 -28.75 -31.39
N ALA A 307 -39.93 -29.72 -30.49
CA ALA A 307 -40.90 -30.78 -30.25
C ALA A 307 -42.19 -30.26 -29.59
N ALA A 308 -42.09 -29.33 -28.64
CA ALA A 308 -43.22 -28.67 -28.01
C ALA A 308 -44.05 -27.83 -29.00
N GLU A 309 -43.40 -27.03 -29.87
CA GLU A 309 -44.09 -26.28 -30.93
C GLU A 309 -44.85 -27.21 -31.89
N ALA A 310 -44.22 -28.32 -32.31
CA ALA A 310 -44.86 -29.32 -33.16
C ALA A 310 -46.06 -30.01 -32.49
N ALA A 311 -45.96 -30.30 -31.18
CA ALA A 311 -47.05 -30.88 -30.40
C ALA A 311 -48.22 -29.89 -30.21
N ALA A 312 -47.93 -28.62 -29.93
CA ALA A 312 -48.93 -27.56 -29.83
C ALA A 312 -49.70 -27.36 -31.16
N ALA A 313 -48.99 -27.35 -32.29
CA ALA A 313 -49.61 -27.27 -33.62
C ALA A 313 -50.51 -28.50 -33.93
N ALA A 314 -50.12 -29.69 -33.47
CA ALA A 314 -50.95 -30.89 -33.58
C ALA A 314 -52.21 -30.82 -32.69
N ALA A 315 -52.08 -30.31 -31.46
CA ALA A 315 -53.21 -30.09 -30.55
C ALA A 315 -54.23 -29.08 -31.11
N GLU A 316 -53.77 -27.97 -31.72
CA GLU A 316 -54.65 -27.00 -32.38
C GLU A 316 -55.38 -27.61 -33.61
N ALA A 317 -54.69 -28.48 -34.37
CA ALA A 317 -55.24 -29.12 -35.56
C ALA A 317 -56.25 -30.24 -35.26
N GLU A 318 -56.01 -31.06 -34.23
CA GLU A 318 -56.86 -32.22 -33.91
C GLU A 318 -57.91 -31.95 -32.82
N GLY A 319 -57.61 -31.09 -31.85
CA GLY A 319 -58.52 -30.73 -30.75
C GLY A 319 -58.95 -31.92 -29.86
N THR A 320 -58.19 -33.01 -29.85
CA THR A 320 -58.46 -34.20 -29.02
C THR A 320 -57.85 -34.04 -27.62
N PRO A 321 -58.46 -34.63 -26.57
CA PRO A 321 -57.86 -34.63 -25.23
C PRO A 321 -56.47 -35.29 -25.20
N GLU A 322 -56.23 -36.28 -26.07
CA GLU A 322 -54.93 -36.96 -26.18
C GLU A 322 -53.86 -36.06 -26.82
N ALA A 323 -54.19 -35.25 -27.83
CA ALA A 323 -53.24 -34.32 -28.44
C ALA A 323 -52.94 -33.12 -27.51
N ILE A 324 -53.93 -32.64 -26.75
CA ILE A 324 -53.72 -31.57 -25.76
C ILE A 324 -52.78 -32.04 -24.64
N ALA A 325 -53.02 -33.24 -24.08
CA ALA A 325 -52.15 -33.79 -23.04
C ALA A 325 -50.70 -34.01 -23.53
N ALA A 326 -50.51 -34.44 -24.78
CA ALA A 326 -49.18 -34.59 -25.38
C ALA A 326 -48.47 -33.24 -25.61
N ALA A 327 -49.22 -32.16 -25.86
CA ALA A 327 -48.65 -30.81 -25.95
C ALA A 327 -48.27 -30.24 -24.57
N GLU A 328 -49.07 -30.50 -23.54
CA GLU A 328 -48.74 -30.15 -22.14
C GLU A 328 -47.49 -30.91 -21.65
N GLU A 329 -47.37 -32.21 -21.95
CA GLU A 329 -46.20 -33.04 -21.63
C GLU A 329 -44.93 -32.57 -22.37
N ALA A 330 -45.05 -32.23 -23.66
CA ALA A 330 -43.92 -31.72 -24.44
C ALA A 330 -43.48 -30.31 -24.00
N ALA A 331 -44.42 -29.45 -23.59
CA ALA A 331 -44.09 -28.13 -23.04
C ALA A 331 -43.33 -28.24 -21.71
N ALA A 332 -43.77 -29.12 -20.80
CA ALA A 332 -43.06 -29.36 -19.54
C ALA A 332 -41.67 -29.96 -19.74
N ALA A 333 -41.48 -30.82 -20.76
CA ALA A 333 -40.16 -31.34 -21.14
C ALA A 333 -39.24 -30.25 -21.71
N ALA A 334 -39.77 -29.32 -22.50
CA ALA A 334 -39.00 -28.17 -23.01
C ALA A 334 -38.62 -27.18 -21.89
N GLU A 335 -39.51 -26.94 -20.92
CA GLU A 335 -39.24 -26.10 -19.74
C GLU A 335 -38.14 -26.73 -18.86
N ALA A 336 -38.18 -28.05 -18.64
CA ALA A 336 -37.14 -28.76 -17.90
C ALA A 336 -35.77 -28.74 -18.61
N ALA A 337 -35.73 -29.01 -19.93
CA ALA A 337 -34.49 -28.97 -20.70
C ALA A 337 -33.91 -27.55 -20.81
N ALA A 338 -34.75 -26.51 -20.84
CA ALA A 338 -34.29 -25.13 -20.79
C ALA A 338 -33.63 -24.78 -19.44
N ALA A 339 -34.20 -25.23 -18.32
CA ALA A 339 -33.62 -25.04 -16.99
C ALA A 339 -32.29 -25.82 -16.80
N GLU A 340 -32.18 -27.01 -17.38
CA GLU A 340 -30.93 -27.80 -17.39
C GLU A 340 -29.84 -27.11 -18.23
N ALA A 341 -30.19 -26.55 -19.39
CA ALA A 341 -29.28 -25.76 -20.21
C ALA A 341 -28.85 -24.43 -19.55
N GLU A 342 -29.75 -23.78 -18.81
CA GLU A 342 -29.44 -22.57 -18.03
C GLU A 342 -28.48 -22.88 -16.87
N ALA A 343 -28.71 -23.97 -16.13
CA ALA A 343 -27.81 -24.42 -15.07
C ALA A 343 -26.41 -24.79 -15.59
N ALA A 344 -26.32 -25.57 -16.68
CA ALA A 344 -25.04 -25.93 -17.28
C ALA A 344 -24.29 -24.71 -17.86
N ALA A 345 -25.00 -23.71 -18.38
CA ALA A 345 -24.39 -22.46 -18.83
C ALA A 345 -23.81 -21.64 -17.68
N VAL A 346 -24.46 -21.60 -16.51
CA VAL A 346 -23.93 -20.96 -15.29
C VAL A 346 -22.70 -21.69 -14.77
N GLU A 347 -22.70 -23.04 -14.76
CA GLU A 347 -21.55 -23.85 -14.36
C GLU A 347 -20.34 -23.63 -15.30
N ALA A 348 -20.57 -23.59 -16.62
CA ALA A 348 -19.53 -23.25 -17.60
C ALA A 348 -18.97 -21.84 -17.43
N GLN A 349 -19.81 -20.84 -17.06
CA GLN A 349 -19.35 -19.49 -16.76
C GLN A 349 -18.50 -19.43 -15.48
N ALA A 350 -18.89 -20.17 -14.44
CA ALA A 350 -18.11 -20.25 -13.19
C ALA A 350 -16.74 -20.89 -13.43
N GLN A 351 -16.69 -22.02 -14.15
CA GLN A 351 -15.45 -22.71 -14.50
C GLN A 351 -14.54 -21.87 -15.40
N ALA A 352 -15.09 -21.11 -16.36
CA ALA A 352 -14.32 -20.18 -17.17
C ALA A 352 -13.69 -19.05 -16.34
N ALA A 353 -14.40 -18.52 -15.33
CA ALA A 353 -13.88 -17.50 -14.43
C ALA A 353 -12.76 -18.05 -13.51
N GLU A 354 -12.91 -19.29 -13.03
CA GLU A 354 -11.88 -19.99 -12.24
C GLU A 354 -10.59 -20.22 -13.07
N ALA A 355 -10.73 -20.61 -14.34
CA ALA A 355 -9.61 -20.75 -15.27
C ALA A 355 -8.89 -19.41 -15.55
N GLU A 356 -9.62 -18.32 -15.76
CA GLU A 356 -9.04 -16.99 -15.98
C GLU A 356 -8.29 -16.48 -14.73
N ALA A 357 -8.84 -16.72 -13.54
CA ALA A 357 -8.19 -16.39 -12.27
C ALA A 357 -6.90 -17.20 -12.05
N ALA A 358 -6.93 -18.51 -12.29
CA ALA A 358 -5.76 -19.38 -12.20
C ALA A 358 -4.66 -18.97 -13.19
N GLN A 359 -5.03 -18.59 -14.43
CA GLN A 359 -4.06 -18.07 -15.41
C GLN A 359 -3.40 -16.76 -14.94
N ALA A 360 -4.15 -15.83 -14.35
CA ALA A 360 -3.59 -14.58 -13.83
C ALA A 360 -2.59 -14.80 -12.67
N VAL A 361 -2.85 -15.79 -11.81
CA VAL A 361 -1.90 -16.22 -10.77
C VAL A 361 -0.63 -16.82 -11.39
N ALA A 362 -0.77 -17.68 -12.40
CA ALA A 362 0.37 -18.27 -13.10
C ALA A 362 1.24 -17.22 -13.81
N GLU A 363 0.64 -16.25 -14.50
CA GLU A 363 1.37 -15.14 -15.16
C GLU A 363 2.12 -14.27 -14.13
N THR A 364 1.52 -14.03 -12.97
CA THR A 364 2.16 -13.29 -11.87
C THR A 364 3.36 -14.06 -11.30
N ALA A 365 3.19 -15.35 -10.99
CA ALA A 365 4.26 -16.20 -10.48
C ALA A 365 5.43 -16.34 -11.49
N GLN A 366 5.13 -16.46 -12.78
CA GLN A 366 6.16 -16.45 -13.84
C GLN A 366 6.92 -15.12 -13.90
N ALA A 367 6.26 -13.97 -13.69
CA ALA A 367 6.91 -12.67 -13.67
C ALA A 367 7.85 -12.52 -12.45
N GLU A 368 7.43 -12.97 -11.27
CA GLU A 368 8.27 -13.01 -10.06
C GLU A 368 9.50 -13.91 -10.25
N ALA A 369 9.32 -15.13 -10.78
CA ALA A 369 10.41 -16.06 -11.06
C ALA A 369 11.43 -15.47 -12.04
N GLN A 370 10.97 -14.76 -13.08
CA GLN A 370 11.85 -14.04 -14.01
C GLN A 370 12.62 -12.89 -13.34
N ALA A 371 11.97 -12.12 -12.46
CA ALA A 371 12.62 -11.05 -11.71
C ALA A 371 13.69 -11.60 -10.75
N ALA A 372 13.39 -12.66 -10.00
CA ALA A 372 14.33 -13.33 -9.12
C ALA A 372 15.52 -13.94 -9.89
N GLN A 373 15.28 -14.55 -11.06
CA GLN A 373 16.35 -15.04 -11.92
C GLN A 373 17.28 -13.91 -12.41
N GLN A 374 16.74 -12.73 -12.74
CA GLN A 374 17.53 -11.55 -13.10
C GLN A 374 18.36 -11.05 -11.90
N GLN A 375 17.78 -10.99 -10.70
CA GLN A 375 18.50 -10.65 -9.47
C GLN A 375 19.62 -11.64 -9.16
N ALA A 376 19.38 -12.95 -9.30
CA ALA A 376 20.40 -13.99 -9.14
C ALA A 376 21.57 -13.81 -10.13
N GLN A 377 21.27 -13.49 -11.39
CA GLN A 377 22.28 -13.21 -12.40
C GLN A 377 23.05 -11.91 -12.11
N ALA A 378 22.39 -10.87 -11.60
CA ALA A 378 23.03 -9.62 -11.18
C ALA A 378 23.98 -9.85 -9.98
N ALA A 379 23.53 -10.57 -8.95
CA ALA A 379 24.34 -10.92 -7.79
C ALA A 379 25.54 -11.83 -8.15
N ALA A 380 25.36 -12.77 -9.08
CA ALA A 380 26.45 -13.58 -9.62
C ALA A 380 27.48 -12.73 -10.41
N ASN A 381 27.03 -11.70 -11.12
CA ASN A 381 27.91 -10.75 -11.82
C ASN A 381 28.69 -9.86 -10.84
N ASP A 382 28.04 -9.36 -9.78
CA ASP A 382 28.71 -8.61 -8.70
C ASP A 382 29.76 -9.47 -8.00
N LEU A 383 29.42 -10.71 -7.61
CA LEU A 383 30.37 -11.65 -7.04
C LEU A 383 31.56 -11.93 -7.97
N ALA A 384 31.32 -12.08 -9.28
CA ALA A 384 32.39 -12.27 -10.26
C ALA A 384 33.30 -11.03 -10.39
N ALA A 385 32.72 -9.82 -10.40
CA ALA A 385 33.46 -8.56 -10.43
C ALA A 385 34.28 -8.35 -9.15
N GLN A 386 33.67 -8.56 -7.98
CA GLN A 386 34.28 -8.44 -6.66
C GLN A 386 35.43 -9.45 -6.48
N THR A 387 35.24 -10.70 -6.93
CA THR A 387 36.29 -11.74 -6.92
C THR A 387 37.48 -11.36 -7.83
N GLN A 388 37.20 -10.80 -9.01
CA GLN A 388 38.26 -10.30 -9.91
C GLN A 388 39.00 -9.10 -9.34
N ALA A 389 38.29 -8.15 -8.73
CA ALA A 389 38.88 -7.00 -8.06
C ALA A 389 39.82 -7.44 -6.93
N PHE A 390 39.35 -8.26 -6.00
CA PHE A 390 40.16 -8.79 -4.89
C PHE A 390 41.37 -9.59 -5.38
N GLY A 391 41.18 -10.46 -6.38
CA GLY A 391 42.25 -11.25 -6.99
C GLY A 391 43.32 -10.42 -7.71
N SER A 392 42.98 -9.21 -8.18
CA SER A 392 43.92 -8.32 -8.89
C SER A 392 44.89 -7.58 -7.98
N PHE A 393 44.56 -7.36 -6.71
CA PHE A 393 45.38 -6.55 -5.78
C PHE A 393 46.32 -7.38 -4.88
N GLY A 394 46.10 -8.68 -4.77
CA GLY A 394 47.02 -9.62 -4.11
C GLY A 394 46.87 -9.63 -2.58
N GLY A 395 46.29 -10.71 -2.05
CA GLY A 395 46.12 -10.90 -0.60
C GLY A 395 47.46 -11.00 0.17
N PRO A 396 47.45 -10.66 1.47
CA PRO A 396 48.63 -10.82 2.33
C PRO A 396 48.97 -12.31 2.53
N ASP A 397 50.26 -12.64 2.36
CA ASP A 397 50.87 -13.97 2.57
C ASP A 397 50.36 -15.16 1.71
N GLY A 398 50.59 -15.06 0.40
CA GLY A 398 50.66 -16.21 -0.51
C GLY A 398 52.09 -16.50 -0.99
N GLY A 399 52.91 -17.20 -0.20
CA GLY A 399 54.24 -17.65 -0.64
C GLY A 399 54.16 -18.60 -1.85
N PRO A 400 55.13 -18.60 -2.78
CA PRO A 400 55.03 -19.40 -4.00
C PRO A 400 55.00 -20.90 -3.69
N ALA A 401 54.09 -21.62 -4.35
CA ALA A 401 53.99 -23.07 -4.27
C ALA A 401 55.35 -23.75 -4.56
N PRO A 402 55.69 -24.86 -3.88
CA PRO A 402 56.98 -25.51 -4.06
C PRO A 402 57.09 -26.12 -5.46
N GLY A 403 57.88 -25.48 -6.32
CA GLY A 403 58.14 -25.98 -7.67
C GLY A 403 58.93 -27.28 -7.65
N GLU A 404 58.41 -28.31 -8.32
CA GLU A 404 59.19 -29.50 -8.65
C GLU A 404 60.20 -29.20 -9.77
N GLY A 405 61.48 -29.41 -9.46
CA GLY A 405 62.46 -30.01 -10.38
C GLY A 405 62.90 -29.22 -11.64
N GLU A 406 64.12 -28.68 -11.56
CA GLU A 406 65.19 -28.84 -12.58
C GLU A 406 64.88 -28.46 -14.06
N GLN A 407 65.60 -27.52 -14.72
CA GLN A 407 67.06 -27.52 -14.89
C GLN A 407 67.53 -26.29 -15.73
N GLY A 408 68.67 -25.67 -15.37
CA GLY A 408 69.74 -25.39 -16.36
C GLY A 408 69.80 -24.10 -17.20
N GLY A 409 70.27 -22.99 -16.60
CA GLY A 409 71.38 -22.19 -17.17
C GLY A 409 71.11 -21.05 -18.19
N PRO A 410 72.14 -20.19 -18.46
CA PRO A 410 71.94 -18.79 -18.92
C PRO A 410 72.80 -18.43 -20.19
N PRO A 411 73.15 -17.15 -20.48
CA PRO A 411 72.29 -16.08 -21.00
C PRO A 411 72.86 -15.35 -22.26
N ASP A 412 72.01 -14.70 -23.05
CA ASP A 412 72.32 -13.57 -23.97
C ASP A 412 70.98 -13.07 -24.59
N GLY A 413 70.81 -11.87 -25.13
CA GLY A 413 71.72 -10.74 -25.26
C GLY A 413 71.27 -9.75 -26.35
N GLY A 414 70.86 -8.52 -25.97
CA GLY A 414 70.78 -7.36 -26.87
C GLY A 414 69.47 -7.14 -27.68
N PRO A 415 69.21 -5.90 -28.14
CA PRO A 415 68.00 -5.50 -28.89
C PRO A 415 68.26 -5.24 -30.38
N ASP A 416 67.21 -5.21 -31.23
CA ASP A 416 67.08 -4.21 -32.31
C ASP A 416 65.74 -4.23 -33.09
N GLY A 417 65.35 -3.05 -33.60
CA GLY A 417 64.81 -2.78 -34.95
C GLY A 417 63.55 -3.48 -35.50
N GLY A 418 62.53 -2.67 -35.86
CA GLY A 418 61.68 -2.92 -37.05
C GLY A 418 62.38 -2.41 -38.34
N PRO A 419 61.66 -2.06 -39.44
CA PRO A 419 60.23 -2.22 -39.75
C PRO A 419 59.95 -2.73 -41.21
N ASP A 420 58.70 -2.63 -41.65
CA ASP A 420 58.23 -2.29 -43.02
C ASP A 420 57.83 -3.38 -44.07
N ALA A 421 56.81 -2.99 -44.87
CA ALA A 421 56.33 -3.42 -46.20
C ALA A 421 55.72 -4.83 -46.49
N GLY A 422 54.55 -4.83 -47.14
CA GLY A 422 53.88 -5.98 -47.83
C GLY A 422 54.32 -6.13 -49.31
N PRO A 423 53.44 -6.35 -50.33
CA PRO A 423 51.96 -6.49 -50.34
C PRO A 423 51.40 -7.57 -51.35
N ASP A 424 50.13 -7.40 -51.76
CA ASP A 424 49.34 -8.07 -52.84
C ASP A 424 48.42 -9.28 -52.44
N GLY A 425 47.20 -9.44 -52.98
CA GLY A 425 46.52 -8.72 -54.08
C GLY A 425 44.97 -8.84 -54.14
N SER A 426 44.36 -8.20 -55.15
CA SER A 426 42.90 -8.04 -55.43
C SER A 426 42.37 -9.10 -56.45
N PRO A 427 41.14 -9.06 -57.05
CA PRO A 427 39.98 -8.13 -56.98
C PRO A 427 38.64 -8.88 -56.65
N ASP A 428 37.38 -8.48 -56.93
CA ASP A 428 36.74 -7.41 -57.75
C ASP A 428 35.26 -7.17 -57.33
N GLY A 429 34.57 -6.14 -57.88
CA GLY A 429 33.09 -6.07 -58.00
C GLY A 429 32.31 -5.00 -57.19
N GLY A 430 31.94 -3.88 -57.84
CA GLY A 430 30.92 -2.90 -57.37
C GLY A 430 29.60 -2.97 -58.21
N PRO A 431 28.75 -1.90 -58.33
CA PRO A 431 28.96 -0.49 -57.93
C PRO A 431 27.75 0.29 -57.30
N ASP A 432 28.05 1.53 -56.83
CA ASP A 432 27.23 2.79 -56.84
C ASP A 432 25.93 2.92 -55.99
N ASP A 433 25.46 4.08 -55.53
CA ASP A 433 25.88 5.52 -55.53
C ASP A 433 25.06 6.35 -54.48
N GLY A 434 25.42 7.52 -53.91
CA GLY A 434 26.68 8.31 -53.86
C GLY A 434 26.54 9.74 -53.24
N GLY A 435 27.53 10.23 -52.46
CA GLY A 435 27.88 11.65 -52.16
C GLY A 435 26.98 12.53 -51.23
N GLY A 436 27.47 13.56 -50.49
CA GLY A 436 28.85 13.97 -50.16
C GLY A 436 29.06 15.44 -49.69
N LEU A 437 30.13 15.67 -48.91
CA LEU A 437 30.98 16.90 -48.77
C LEU A 437 30.60 18.10 -47.84
N PHE A 438 31.66 18.63 -47.16
CA PHE A 438 31.82 19.91 -46.40
C PHE A 438 31.07 20.07 -45.04
N GLY A 439 31.60 20.67 -43.96
CA GLY A 439 32.98 21.09 -43.61
C GLY A 439 33.09 22.22 -42.52
N VAL A 440 34.14 22.15 -41.67
CA VAL A 440 34.83 23.24 -40.90
C VAL A 440 34.18 23.95 -39.67
N GLY A 441 35.02 24.25 -38.65
CA GLY A 441 34.81 25.15 -37.48
C GLY A 441 34.61 24.38 -36.16
N GLU A 442 35.46 24.36 -35.14
CA GLU A 442 36.49 25.30 -34.60
C GLU A 442 35.95 26.62 -34.01
N ASP A 443 36.57 27.04 -32.89
CA ASP A 443 36.29 28.16 -31.95
C ASP A 443 35.43 27.80 -30.71
N GLY A 444 35.85 27.97 -29.45
CA GLY A 444 37.13 28.44 -28.91
C GLY A 444 37.09 29.84 -28.27
N ASN A 445 36.69 29.93 -26.99
CA ASN A 445 37.02 30.95 -25.96
C ASN A 445 36.09 30.69 -24.75
N THR A 446 36.52 30.39 -23.52
CA THR A 446 37.46 31.08 -22.62
C THR A 446 37.21 32.58 -22.44
N PHE A 447 36.75 32.99 -21.25
CA PHE A 447 37.42 34.06 -20.51
C PHE A 447 37.12 34.02 -19.00
N PHE A 448 38.12 34.46 -18.24
CA PHE A 448 38.10 34.78 -16.81
C PHE A 448 37.00 35.81 -16.46
N GLY A 449 36.51 35.94 -15.24
CA GLY A 449 36.83 35.24 -14.00
C GLY A 449 36.41 36.08 -12.78
N SER A 450 36.66 35.52 -11.59
CA SER A 450 36.98 36.19 -10.32
C SER A 450 35.91 37.11 -9.69
N ASP A 451 35.52 36.81 -8.45
CA ASP A 451 35.99 37.39 -7.18
C ASP A 451 35.26 38.70 -6.79
N GLY A 452 34.69 38.75 -5.58
CA GLY A 452 33.61 39.71 -5.27
C GLY A 452 33.07 39.62 -3.85
N ASP A 453 33.96 39.45 -2.88
CA ASP A 453 33.66 39.35 -1.44
C ASP A 453 33.22 40.72 -0.85
N GLY A 454 32.52 40.70 0.29
CA GLY A 454 32.10 41.89 1.06
C GLY A 454 30.59 41.89 1.36
N ASP A 455 30.07 41.43 2.49
CA ASP A 455 30.36 41.74 3.92
C ASP A 455 29.69 43.04 4.43
N ASP A 456 29.56 43.14 5.77
CA ASP A 456 29.17 44.30 6.59
C ASP A 456 27.68 44.66 6.84
N GLY A 457 27.09 43.94 7.80
CA GLY A 457 26.62 44.56 9.06
C GLY A 457 25.16 45.06 9.18
N LEU A 458 24.59 45.30 10.37
CA LEU A 458 24.94 45.07 11.78
C LEU A 458 23.83 45.77 12.64
N PHE A 459 23.64 45.35 13.89
CA PHE A 459 22.76 45.92 14.94
C PHE A 459 21.23 45.66 14.86
N GLY A 460 20.57 45.24 15.95
CA GLY A 460 21.10 44.96 17.29
C GLY A 460 20.07 44.38 18.28
N GLY A 461 20.57 43.90 19.43
CA GLY A 461 19.76 43.36 20.53
C GLY A 461 19.46 44.38 21.66
N PRO A 462 19.53 43.99 22.95
CA PRO A 462 18.30 43.64 23.69
C PRO A 462 18.08 44.41 25.01
N GLY A 463 16.89 44.23 25.61
CA GLY A 463 16.48 44.66 26.96
C GLY A 463 14.98 44.35 27.15
N ASP A 464 14.46 43.59 28.12
CA ASP A 464 14.70 43.40 29.58
C ASP A 464 13.79 44.29 30.46
N ASP A 465 13.59 43.88 31.72
CA ASP A 465 12.92 44.54 32.87
C ASP A 465 11.38 44.39 33.11
N LEU A 466 11.04 43.27 33.77
CA LEU A 466 10.51 43.20 35.17
C LEU A 466 9.11 43.74 35.59
N PHE A 467 8.70 43.23 36.77
CA PHE A 467 7.51 43.47 37.64
C PHE A 467 6.31 42.52 37.42
N GLY A 468 5.78 41.75 38.40
CA GLY A 468 6.18 41.49 39.79
C GLY A 468 5.00 40.86 40.58
N GLY A 469 5.22 39.87 41.46
CA GLY A 469 4.21 39.37 42.42
C GLY A 469 4.27 40.12 43.78
N PRO A 470 3.71 39.59 44.89
CA PRO A 470 2.82 38.43 45.08
C PRO A 470 1.57 38.77 45.98
N ASP A 471 0.80 37.75 46.41
CA ASP A 471 -0.17 37.77 47.55
C ASP A 471 -1.40 38.74 47.39
N ASP A 472 -2.54 38.66 48.11
CA ASP A 472 -3.08 37.80 49.18
C ASP A 472 -4.64 37.66 49.06
N GLY A 473 -5.26 36.84 49.92
CA GLY A 473 -6.67 37.05 50.35
C GLY A 473 -7.70 35.94 50.09
N GLY A 474 -7.87 35.03 51.07
CA GLY A 474 -8.98 34.06 51.11
C GLY A 474 -10.24 34.58 51.84
N PHE A 475 -10.97 33.67 52.52
CA PHE A 475 -12.34 33.79 53.10
C PHE A 475 -13.46 33.65 52.03
N ASN A 476 -14.50 32.82 52.17
CA ASN A 476 -14.97 31.95 53.27
C ASN A 476 -15.72 30.72 52.70
N ASP A 477 -15.71 29.61 53.46
CA ASP A 477 -16.75 28.57 53.48
C ASP A 477 -17.45 28.68 54.87
N PRO A 478 -18.78 28.52 54.98
CA PRO A 478 -19.30 27.20 55.38
C PRO A 478 -20.71 26.80 54.87
N GLU A 479 -20.87 25.51 54.59
CA GLU A 479 -21.95 24.59 55.02
C GLU A 479 -23.46 25.00 55.03
N THR A 480 -24.25 24.08 54.43
CA THR A 480 -25.52 23.47 54.95
C THR A 480 -26.91 24.13 54.80
N GLU A 481 -27.89 23.20 54.85
CA GLU A 481 -29.36 23.34 54.97
C GLU A 481 -30.09 23.82 53.69
N GLY A 482 -31.30 23.35 53.36
CA GLY A 482 -32.23 22.50 54.11
C GLY A 482 -33.66 23.00 53.90
N ASN A 483 -34.56 22.11 53.48
CA ASN A 483 -36.01 22.30 53.27
C ASN A 483 -36.69 23.10 54.42
N PRO A 484 -37.81 23.86 54.21
CA PRO A 484 -39.12 23.23 54.52
C PRO A 484 -40.47 23.83 53.96
N TYR A 485 -41.54 23.02 54.10
CA TYR A 485 -42.98 23.35 54.33
C TYR A 485 -43.89 23.80 53.14
N ASP A 486 -45.18 23.43 53.05
CA ASP A 486 -46.06 22.51 53.84
C ASP A 486 -47.41 22.24 53.09
N PHE A 487 -47.96 21.01 53.16
CA PHE A 487 -49.32 20.71 53.70
C PHE A 487 -49.70 19.22 53.59
N SER A 488 -50.12 18.63 54.71
CA SER A 488 -50.42 17.19 54.85
C SER A 488 -51.90 16.80 54.65
N THR A 489 -52.17 15.50 54.45
CA THR A 489 -53.07 14.72 55.33
C THR A 489 -52.89 13.20 55.21
N ASP A 490 -52.49 12.57 56.32
CA ASP A 490 -52.59 11.12 56.66
C ASP A 490 -54.11 10.73 56.84
N PRO A 491 -54.58 9.47 57.09
CA PRO A 491 -53.86 8.21 57.36
C PRO A 491 -54.45 6.85 56.85
N ASN A 492 -53.58 5.84 56.58
CA ASN A 492 -53.48 4.56 57.34
C ASN A 492 -52.79 3.37 56.59
N LYS A 493 -51.66 2.93 57.17
CA LYS A 493 -51.36 1.54 57.60
C LYS A 493 -51.26 0.35 56.61
N ARG A 494 -50.01 -0.16 56.59
CA ARG A 494 -49.55 -1.49 57.07
C ARG A 494 -49.47 -2.70 56.10
N SER A 495 -48.23 -3.20 56.04
CA SER A 495 -47.80 -4.62 56.16
C SER A 495 -48.23 -5.64 55.10
N ASP A 496 -47.23 -6.05 54.31
CA ASP A 496 -46.88 -7.44 53.94
C ASP A 496 -47.13 -8.44 55.11
N PRO A 497 -47.43 -9.77 54.92
CA PRO A 497 -47.07 -10.56 53.74
C PRO A 497 -48.01 -11.72 53.28
N LYS A 498 -47.59 -12.43 52.21
CA LYS A 498 -47.67 -13.90 51.97
C LYS A 498 -48.90 -14.61 51.34
N ASP A 499 -48.52 -15.60 50.50
CA ASP A 499 -49.07 -16.95 50.23
C ASP A 499 -50.37 -17.14 49.38
N ASP A 500 -50.18 -17.87 48.26
CA ASP A 500 -50.92 -19.03 47.71
C ASP A 500 -52.29 -18.97 46.95
N ASP A 501 -52.41 -19.98 46.05
CA ASP A 501 -53.58 -20.63 45.42
C ASP A 501 -54.27 -20.08 44.13
N ASP A 502 -53.98 -20.75 43.01
CA ASP A 502 -54.89 -21.44 42.06
C ASP A 502 -56.30 -20.89 41.71
N ASP A 503 -56.53 -20.64 40.40
CA ASP A 503 -57.61 -21.32 39.62
C ASP A 503 -57.59 -20.91 38.11
N GLU A 504 -57.55 -21.90 37.20
CA GLU A 504 -57.58 -21.75 35.74
C GLU A 504 -58.96 -22.17 35.16
N PRO A 505 -59.47 -21.52 34.10
CA PRO A 505 -60.52 -22.09 33.23
C PRO A 505 -60.00 -22.52 31.84
N PRO A 506 -60.59 -23.56 31.21
CA PRO A 506 -59.86 -24.50 30.34
C PRO A 506 -59.75 -24.12 28.85
N PRO A 507 -58.82 -24.75 28.09
CA PRO A 507 -58.58 -24.47 26.67
C PRO A 507 -59.62 -25.11 25.73
N THR A 508 -59.87 -24.43 24.60
CA THR A 508 -60.43 -25.04 23.38
C THR A 508 -59.37 -25.82 22.62
N PRO A 509 -59.70 -26.95 21.95
CA PRO A 509 -58.70 -27.77 21.27
C PRO A 509 -58.11 -27.04 20.04
N PRO A 510 -56.80 -27.14 19.81
CA PRO A 510 -56.18 -26.56 18.61
C PRO A 510 -56.60 -27.31 17.36
N LYS A 511 -56.75 -26.57 16.26
CA LYS A 511 -56.67 -27.14 14.91
C LYS A 511 -55.24 -27.62 14.67
N THR A 512 -55.10 -28.74 13.97
CA THR A 512 -53.85 -29.13 13.32
C THR A 512 -53.70 -28.35 12.02
N GLU A 513 -52.67 -27.51 11.94
CA GLU A 513 -52.12 -26.98 10.70
C GLU A 513 -50.72 -27.63 10.47
N PRO A 514 -50.10 -27.54 9.27
CA PRO A 514 -48.89 -28.31 8.91
C PRO A 514 -47.66 -27.89 9.73
N PRO A 515 -46.52 -28.63 9.66
CA PRO A 515 -45.30 -28.18 10.31
C PRO A 515 -44.79 -26.90 9.64
N GLU A 516 -44.49 -25.88 10.44
CA GLU A 516 -43.72 -24.72 9.98
C GLU A 516 -42.24 -25.07 10.10
N THR A 517 -41.49 -24.90 9.00
CA THR A 517 -40.03 -24.83 9.03
C THR A 517 -39.68 -23.42 9.47
N GLY A 518 -39.52 -23.22 10.78
CA GLY A 518 -39.15 -21.93 11.35
C GLY A 518 -37.66 -21.68 11.18
N VAL A 519 -37.30 -20.52 10.65
CA VAL A 519 -35.97 -19.94 10.87
C VAL A 519 -36.05 -19.23 12.21
N ASN A 520 -35.29 -19.65 13.21
CA ASN A 520 -35.24 -18.91 14.48
C ASN A 520 -34.13 -17.85 14.41
N SER A 521 -34.23 -16.85 15.28
CA SER A 521 -33.18 -15.84 15.45
C SER A 521 -32.69 -15.88 16.89
N ILE A 522 -31.39 -16.12 17.04
CA ILE A 522 -30.67 -16.14 18.30
C ILE A 522 -29.82 -14.87 18.30
N ILE A 523 -29.97 -14.03 19.32
CA ILE A 523 -29.28 -12.74 19.42
C ILE A 523 -28.61 -12.66 20.80
N GLY A 524 -27.29 -12.48 20.79
CA GLY A 524 -26.46 -12.27 21.97
C GLY A 524 -26.57 -10.85 22.53
N THR A 525 -25.62 -10.46 23.36
CA THR A 525 -25.65 -9.20 24.09
C THR A 525 -24.51 -8.27 23.68
N SER A 526 -23.96 -7.50 24.62
CA SER A 526 -22.82 -6.60 24.39
C SER A 526 -21.65 -6.99 25.31
N ALA A 527 -21.47 -8.30 25.51
CA ALA A 527 -20.45 -8.92 26.33
C ALA A 527 -20.24 -10.35 25.84
N ASP A 528 -19.01 -10.87 26.00
CA ASP A 528 -18.58 -12.21 25.57
C ASP A 528 -19.61 -13.32 25.93
N ASP A 529 -20.42 -13.70 24.95
CA ASP A 529 -21.51 -14.66 25.08
C ASP A 529 -21.13 -16.04 24.52
N VAL A 530 -21.80 -17.08 25.05
CA VAL A 530 -21.71 -18.45 24.55
C VAL A 530 -23.10 -18.88 24.12
N LEU A 531 -23.31 -18.90 22.80
CA LEU A 531 -24.55 -19.26 22.12
C LEU A 531 -24.47 -20.73 21.68
N VAL A 532 -25.61 -21.40 21.58
CA VAL A 532 -25.68 -22.81 21.18
C VAL A 532 -26.68 -22.90 20.03
N SER A 533 -26.29 -23.53 18.92
CA SER A 533 -27.19 -23.74 17.78
C SER A 533 -28.36 -24.67 18.15
N THR A 534 -29.41 -24.66 17.34
CA THR A 534 -30.52 -25.62 17.49
C THR A 534 -30.58 -26.57 16.29
N SER A 535 -31.61 -27.41 16.23
CA SER A 535 -31.79 -28.38 15.14
C SER A 535 -32.61 -27.83 13.96
N ASP A 536 -32.85 -26.53 13.95
CA ASP A 536 -33.52 -25.78 12.89
C ASP A 536 -32.49 -24.84 12.26
N ASN A 537 -32.71 -24.38 11.03
CA ASN A 537 -31.82 -23.40 10.39
C ASN A 537 -31.93 -22.04 11.11
N ASP A 538 -30.93 -21.64 11.88
CA ASP A 538 -30.97 -20.44 12.71
C ASP A 538 -30.18 -19.26 12.11
N ILE A 539 -30.58 -18.04 12.44
CA ILE A 539 -29.76 -16.82 12.27
C ILE A 539 -29.22 -16.43 13.64
N ILE A 540 -27.90 -16.52 13.83
CA ILE A 540 -27.23 -16.34 15.12
C ILE A 540 -26.37 -15.08 15.05
N ASP A 541 -26.78 -14.02 15.75
CA ASP A 541 -26.03 -12.77 15.91
C ASP A 541 -25.37 -12.77 17.31
N GLY A 542 -24.05 -12.76 17.38
CA GLY A 542 -23.33 -12.69 18.67
C GLY A 542 -23.50 -11.34 19.38
N GLY A 543 -23.73 -10.27 18.62
CA GLY A 543 -23.85 -8.91 19.12
C GLY A 543 -22.51 -8.19 19.17
N ALA A 544 -22.00 -7.90 20.37
CA ALA A 544 -20.71 -7.23 20.52
C ALA A 544 -19.92 -7.76 21.71
N GLY A 545 -18.79 -8.42 21.46
CA GLY A 545 -17.96 -9.01 22.48
C GLY A 545 -16.81 -9.80 21.86
N THR A 546 -16.50 -10.94 22.46
CA THR A 546 -15.84 -12.04 21.77
C THR A 546 -16.70 -13.28 21.93
N ASP A 547 -17.56 -13.50 20.95
CA ASP A 547 -18.73 -14.35 21.07
C ASP A 547 -18.46 -15.74 20.46
N THR A 548 -19.02 -16.77 21.10
CA THR A 548 -18.74 -18.18 20.77
C THR A 548 -20.03 -18.94 20.48
N VAL A 549 -20.13 -19.57 19.31
CA VAL A 549 -21.25 -20.46 18.94
C VAL A 549 -20.82 -21.91 19.07
N VAL A 550 -21.62 -22.72 19.77
CA VAL A 550 -21.36 -24.14 20.04
C VAL A 550 -22.26 -25.01 19.17
N PHE A 551 -21.65 -25.95 18.43
CA PHE A 551 -22.31 -26.93 17.56
C PHE A 551 -22.24 -28.36 18.15
N ALA A 552 -23.25 -29.19 17.88
CA ALA A 552 -23.37 -30.53 18.43
C ALA A 552 -22.65 -31.60 17.58
N GLY A 553 -21.33 -31.48 17.43
CA GLY A 553 -20.54 -32.50 16.77
C GLY A 553 -19.09 -32.11 16.53
N ASN A 554 -18.34 -33.03 15.89
CA ASN A 554 -16.97 -32.79 15.45
C ASN A 554 -16.94 -31.91 14.19
N LEU A 555 -15.92 -31.04 14.04
CA LEU A 555 -15.78 -30.12 12.90
C LEU A 555 -15.88 -30.83 11.53
N ALA A 556 -15.36 -32.06 11.42
CA ALA A 556 -15.40 -32.85 10.18
C ALA A 556 -16.81 -33.29 9.72
N GLY A 557 -17.86 -33.01 10.50
CA GLY A 557 -19.26 -33.17 10.09
C GLY A 557 -19.85 -31.93 9.39
N TYR A 558 -19.19 -30.77 9.46
CA TYR A 558 -19.71 -29.50 9.00
C TYR A 558 -18.90 -28.95 7.83
N SER A 559 -19.54 -28.19 6.95
CA SER A 559 -18.86 -27.32 5.98
C SER A 559 -19.15 -25.87 6.31
N LEU A 560 -18.09 -25.07 6.41
CA LEU A 560 -18.18 -23.63 6.66
C LEU A 560 -18.04 -22.90 5.32
N ALA A 561 -19.02 -22.06 5.00
CA ALA A 561 -18.89 -21.03 3.97
C ALA A 561 -18.73 -19.69 4.69
N LEU A 562 -17.52 -19.14 4.70
CA LEU A 562 -17.30 -17.77 5.19
C LEU A 562 -17.99 -16.81 4.23
N ASP A 563 -18.78 -15.88 4.75
CA ASP A 563 -19.38 -14.82 3.94
C ASP A 563 -18.39 -13.65 3.89
N PRO A 564 -17.74 -13.39 2.73
CA PRO A 564 -16.74 -12.33 2.61
C PRO A 564 -17.35 -10.92 2.71
N VAL A 565 -18.68 -10.81 2.79
CA VAL A 565 -19.42 -9.56 2.65
C VAL A 565 -19.88 -8.97 3.98
N VAL A 566 -20.12 -9.81 5.01
CA VAL A 566 -20.78 -9.37 6.26
C VAL A 566 -19.98 -9.64 7.54
N GLY A 567 -18.81 -10.29 7.45
CA GLY A 567 -18.10 -10.78 8.64
C GLY A 567 -18.88 -11.89 9.36
N GLY A 568 -19.64 -12.67 8.58
CA GLY A 568 -20.45 -13.79 9.02
C GLY A 568 -19.96 -15.11 8.43
N ALA A 569 -20.54 -16.22 8.88
CA ALA A 569 -20.27 -17.54 8.36
C ALA A 569 -21.56 -18.33 8.25
N THR A 570 -21.77 -19.01 7.12
CA THR A 570 -22.82 -20.04 7.04
C THR A 570 -22.19 -21.37 7.43
N VAL A 571 -22.73 -22.01 8.47
CA VAL A 571 -22.32 -23.34 8.93
C VAL A 571 -23.38 -24.34 8.50
N ILE A 572 -22.98 -25.31 7.69
CA ILE A 572 -23.87 -26.35 7.14
C ILE A 572 -23.50 -27.67 7.82
N ASP A 573 -24.45 -28.30 8.52
CA ASP A 573 -24.27 -29.70 8.93
C ASP A 573 -24.39 -30.62 7.69
N THR A 574 -23.27 -31.23 7.32
CA THR A 574 -23.18 -32.17 6.19
C THR A 574 -23.33 -33.63 6.62
N ALA A 575 -23.36 -33.90 7.92
CA ALA A 575 -23.36 -35.23 8.52
C ALA A 575 -24.39 -35.43 9.66
N PRO A 576 -25.66 -34.98 9.53
CA PRO A 576 -26.67 -34.93 10.61
C PRO A 576 -27.06 -36.28 11.24
N ALA A 577 -26.65 -37.39 10.60
CA ALA A 577 -26.79 -38.73 11.16
C ALA A 577 -25.70 -39.09 12.21
N THR A 578 -24.69 -38.24 12.40
CA THR A 578 -23.49 -38.52 13.22
C THR A 578 -23.04 -37.39 14.13
N SER A 579 -23.22 -36.12 13.75
CA SER A 579 -23.20 -34.95 14.64
C SER A 579 -24.42 -35.01 15.58
N GLY A 580 -25.58 -34.88 14.95
CA GLY A 580 -26.78 -34.35 15.56
C GLY A 580 -27.24 -33.26 14.60
N ASP A 581 -28.48 -33.38 14.12
CA ASP A 581 -29.01 -32.55 13.03
C ASP A 581 -29.10 -31.09 13.49
N ASP A 582 -28.06 -30.29 13.21
CA ASP A 582 -27.94 -28.86 13.54
C ASP A 582 -28.33 -27.95 12.36
N GLY A 583 -28.77 -28.52 11.23
CA GLY A 583 -29.30 -27.75 10.10
C GLY A 583 -28.27 -26.89 9.34
N VAL A 584 -28.71 -25.70 8.90
CA VAL A 584 -27.89 -24.70 8.21
C VAL A 584 -28.05 -23.36 8.89
N ASP A 585 -27.01 -22.93 9.60
CA ASP A 585 -26.99 -21.72 10.41
C ASP A 585 -26.26 -20.58 9.72
N THR A 586 -26.79 -19.36 9.83
CA THR A 586 -26.13 -18.13 9.38
C THR A 586 -25.66 -17.33 10.60
N LEU A 587 -24.35 -17.19 10.75
CA LEU A 587 -23.71 -16.51 11.87
C LEU A 587 -23.33 -15.06 11.49
N VAL A 588 -23.49 -14.14 12.43
CA VAL A 588 -23.13 -12.71 12.30
C VAL A 588 -22.49 -12.26 13.63
N ASN A 589 -21.42 -11.47 13.59
CA ASN A 589 -20.71 -10.98 14.80
C ASN A 589 -20.31 -12.12 15.76
N VAL A 590 -19.63 -13.17 15.25
CA VAL A 590 -19.18 -14.33 16.04
C VAL A 590 -17.70 -14.59 15.74
N GLU A 591 -16.86 -14.59 16.77
CA GLU A 591 -15.41 -14.76 16.62
C GLU A 591 -14.94 -16.20 16.85
N LYS A 592 -15.78 -17.09 17.41
CA LYS A 592 -15.40 -18.48 17.71
C LYS A 592 -16.51 -19.48 17.46
N LEU A 593 -16.15 -20.63 16.90
CA LEU A 593 -17.01 -21.78 16.69
C LEU A 593 -16.45 -22.96 17.49
N GLU A 594 -17.21 -23.46 18.47
CA GLU A 594 -16.84 -24.59 19.33
C GLU A 594 -17.52 -25.88 18.84
N PHE A 595 -16.70 -26.87 18.51
CA PHE A 595 -17.07 -28.23 18.13
C PHE A 595 -16.56 -29.22 19.19
N ASP A 596 -17.12 -30.44 19.23
CA ASP A 596 -16.77 -31.47 20.21
C ASP A 596 -15.27 -31.86 20.21
N ASP A 597 -14.55 -31.61 19.11
CA ASP A 597 -13.12 -31.93 18.95
C ASP A 597 -12.17 -30.74 18.78
N THR A 598 -12.66 -29.53 18.49
CA THR A 598 -11.83 -28.34 18.31
C THR A 598 -12.63 -27.03 18.46
N THR A 599 -11.94 -25.93 18.73
CA THR A 599 -12.49 -24.58 18.59
C THR A 599 -11.82 -23.91 17.39
N LEU A 600 -12.61 -23.39 16.46
CA LEU A 600 -12.14 -22.54 15.37
C LEU A 600 -12.30 -21.07 15.77
N THR A 601 -11.23 -20.28 15.68
CA THR A 601 -11.33 -18.82 15.80
C THR A 601 -11.50 -18.22 14.41
N LEU A 602 -12.53 -17.41 14.24
CA LEU A 602 -12.76 -16.60 13.04
C LEU A 602 -12.04 -15.25 13.23
N SER A 603 -10.99 -15.01 12.45
CA SER A 603 -10.28 -13.72 12.42
C SER A 603 -10.73 -12.91 11.21
N ARG A 604 -11.48 -11.82 11.45
CA ARG A 604 -11.76 -10.80 10.42
C ARG A 604 -10.47 -10.00 10.16
N GLY A 605 -10.06 -9.88 8.90
CA GLY A 605 -8.89 -9.09 8.50
C GLY A 605 -9.06 -7.59 8.78
N ASP A 606 -7.94 -6.88 8.86
CA ASP A 606 -7.80 -5.54 9.45
C ASP A 606 -8.39 -4.36 8.64
N GLY A 607 -9.69 -4.40 8.34
CA GLY A 607 -10.47 -3.22 7.95
C GLY A 607 -10.52 -2.86 6.47
N GLU A 608 -9.87 -3.63 5.59
CA GLU A 608 -10.02 -3.51 4.14
C GLU A 608 -11.04 -4.51 3.59
N PHE A 609 -11.80 -4.13 2.56
CA PHE A 609 -12.79 -4.99 1.89
C PHE A 609 -12.85 -4.69 0.40
N LEU A 610 -13.13 -5.70 -0.42
CA LEU A 610 -13.23 -5.56 -1.87
C LEU A 610 -14.56 -4.90 -2.27
N VAL A 611 -14.49 -3.83 -3.06
CA VAL A 611 -15.68 -3.10 -3.52
C VAL A 611 -16.34 -3.83 -4.70
N ASN A 612 -15.57 -4.11 -5.74
CA ASN A 612 -16.04 -4.64 -7.02
C ASN A 612 -16.39 -6.13 -6.95
N THR A 613 -17.39 -6.54 -7.74
CA THR A 613 -17.92 -7.92 -7.78
C THR A 613 -17.33 -8.71 -8.94
N VAL A 614 -17.11 -8.05 -10.08
CA VAL A 614 -16.26 -8.53 -11.17
C VAL A 614 -14.85 -8.00 -10.93
N THR A 615 -13.80 -8.78 -11.20
CA THR A 615 -12.37 -8.38 -11.05
C THR A 615 -11.63 -8.27 -12.38
N ASN A 616 -12.20 -8.79 -13.48
CA ASN A 616 -11.48 -8.90 -14.75
C ASN A 616 -11.60 -7.59 -15.55
N GLY A 617 -10.52 -7.25 -16.29
CA GLY A 617 -10.39 -5.98 -17.01
C GLY A 617 -10.00 -4.78 -16.14
N GLU A 618 -9.77 -3.62 -16.78
CA GLU A 618 -9.37 -2.39 -16.09
C GLU A 618 -10.51 -1.83 -15.22
N GLN A 619 -10.20 -1.52 -13.96
CA GLN A 619 -11.14 -0.91 -13.02
C GLN A 619 -10.49 0.30 -12.37
N GLU A 620 -11.12 1.46 -12.51
CA GLU A 620 -10.42 2.74 -12.38
C GLU A 620 -11.28 3.83 -11.76
N PHE A 621 -10.58 4.84 -11.23
CA PHE A 621 -11.15 6.09 -10.74
C PHE A 621 -12.32 5.89 -9.74
N PRO A 622 -12.11 5.15 -8.63
CA PRO A 622 -13.11 5.04 -7.57
C PRO A 622 -13.37 6.41 -6.95
N GLN A 623 -14.63 6.67 -6.61
CA GLN A 623 -15.11 7.83 -5.87
C GLN A 623 -15.96 7.34 -4.70
N ALA A 624 -15.66 7.84 -3.49
CA ALA A 624 -16.42 7.55 -2.28
C ALA A 624 -17.27 8.75 -1.88
N LEU A 625 -18.56 8.53 -1.65
CA LEU A 625 -19.54 9.55 -1.28
C LEU A 625 -20.25 9.13 0.01
N SER A 626 -20.12 9.92 1.07
CA SER A 626 -20.94 9.77 2.28
C SER A 626 -22.39 10.15 2.04
N LEU A 627 -23.32 9.35 2.58
CA LEU A 627 -24.76 9.52 2.45
C LEU A 627 -25.39 10.05 3.74
N ALA A 628 -26.62 10.58 3.64
CA ALA A 628 -27.28 11.31 4.72
C ALA A 628 -27.78 10.41 5.88
N ASP A 629 -27.82 9.08 5.67
CA ASP A 629 -28.12 8.07 6.68
C ASP A 629 -26.86 7.59 7.45
N GLY A 630 -25.68 8.05 7.05
CA GLY A 630 -24.38 7.65 7.60
C GLY A 630 -23.69 6.54 6.81
N GLY A 631 -24.34 5.96 5.80
CA GLY A 631 -23.72 5.04 4.85
C GLY A 631 -22.83 5.74 3.83
N PHE A 632 -22.34 4.99 2.85
CA PHE A 632 -21.57 5.53 1.73
C PHE A 632 -21.82 4.78 0.41
N LEU A 633 -21.67 5.50 -0.69
CA LEU A 633 -21.66 4.97 -2.05
C LEU A 633 -20.21 4.95 -2.54
N ILE A 634 -19.77 3.84 -3.12
CA ILE A 634 -18.58 3.82 -3.98
C ILE A 634 -19.04 3.73 -5.44
N THR A 635 -18.51 4.61 -6.30
CA THR A 635 -18.70 4.53 -7.77
C THR A 635 -17.36 4.43 -8.47
N TYR A 636 -17.26 3.63 -9.54
CA TYR A 636 -16.01 3.42 -10.28
C TYR A 636 -16.31 3.10 -11.76
N ARG A 637 -15.27 3.19 -12.59
CA ARG A 637 -15.28 2.64 -13.95
C ARG A 637 -14.94 1.16 -13.87
N GLY A 638 -15.70 0.31 -14.55
CA GLY A 638 -15.40 -1.12 -14.66
C GLY A 638 -15.97 -1.72 -15.95
N VAL A 639 -15.80 -3.02 -16.14
CA VAL A 639 -16.30 -3.71 -17.34
C VAL A 639 -17.82 -3.88 -17.26
N ASP A 640 -18.52 -3.43 -18.30
CA ASP A 640 -19.92 -3.79 -18.54
C ASP A 640 -20.04 -4.73 -19.76
N ALA A 641 -21.27 -5.03 -20.18
CA ALA A 641 -21.54 -6.03 -21.22
C ALA A 641 -20.89 -5.76 -22.59
N ASP A 642 -20.42 -4.54 -22.86
CA ASP A 642 -19.89 -4.14 -24.18
C ASP A 642 -18.47 -3.53 -24.14
N SER A 643 -18.00 -2.91 -23.04
CA SER A 643 -16.55 -2.73 -22.76
C SER A 643 -16.22 -2.04 -21.43
N SER A 644 -17.02 -1.07 -20.97
CA SER A 644 -16.58 -0.05 -20.01
C SER A 644 -17.78 0.76 -19.52
N GLY A 645 -18.39 0.35 -18.41
CA GLY A 645 -19.50 1.05 -17.77
C GLY A 645 -19.08 1.86 -16.52
N ILE A 646 -20.07 2.52 -15.93
CA ILE A 646 -19.98 3.14 -14.61
C ILE A 646 -20.81 2.29 -13.63
N LEU A 647 -20.16 1.84 -12.56
CA LEU A 647 -20.73 0.93 -11.56
C LEU A 647 -20.81 1.63 -10.20
N GLY A 648 -21.80 1.24 -9.39
CA GLY A 648 -22.03 1.75 -8.05
C GLY A 648 -22.34 0.64 -7.05
N LYS A 649 -21.92 0.81 -5.79
CA LYS A 649 -22.27 -0.10 -4.69
C LYS A 649 -22.43 0.69 -3.39
N LEU A 650 -23.53 0.42 -2.68
CA LEU A 650 -23.94 1.10 -1.45
C LEU A 650 -23.50 0.31 -0.22
N TYR A 651 -23.14 1.03 0.83
CA TYR A 651 -22.68 0.52 2.12
C TYR A 651 -23.32 1.26 3.28
N ASP A 652 -23.49 0.58 4.42
CA ASP A 652 -23.88 1.20 5.68
C ASP A 652 -22.70 1.91 6.36
N SER A 653 -22.97 2.51 7.52
CA SER A 653 -21.96 3.24 8.30
C SER A 653 -20.87 2.37 8.94
N ALA A 654 -21.02 1.04 8.88
CA ALA A 654 -20.05 0.05 9.36
C ALA A 654 -19.28 -0.61 8.19
N GLY A 655 -19.59 -0.27 6.93
CA GLY A 655 -18.95 -0.84 5.74
C GLY A 655 -19.57 -2.13 5.23
N ASN A 656 -20.75 -2.54 5.71
CA ASN A 656 -21.48 -3.68 5.14
C ASN A 656 -22.27 -3.21 3.90
N PRO A 657 -22.23 -3.89 2.76
CA PRO A 657 -22.97 -3.44 1.58
C PRO A 657 -24.48 -3.62 1.74
N LEU A 658 -25.23 -2.63 1.29
CA LEU A 658 -26.70 -2.55 1.37
C LEU A 658 -27.42 -3.14 0.15
N GLY A 659 -26.68 -3.84 -0.72
CA GLY A 659 -27.20 -4.48 -1.92
C GLY A 659 -26.09 -5.00 -2.82
N LEU A 660 -26.47 -5.54 -3.97
CA LEU A 660 -25.53 -5.87 -5.04
C LEU A 660 -24.98 -4.60 -5.69
N GLU A 661 -23.83 -4.76 -6.35
CA GLU A 661 -23.34 -3.81 -7.36
C GLU A 661 -24.42 -3.56 -8.43
N PHE A 662 -24.56 -2.30 -8.85
CA PHE A 662 -25.54 -1.89 -9.86
C PHE A 662 -24.92 -0.94 -10.88
N GLN A 663 -25.45 -0.99 -12.10
CA GLN A 663 -24.98 -0.17 -13.20
C GLN A 663 -25.61 1.23 -13.18
N ILE A 664 -24.77 2.26 -13.27
CA ILE A 664 -25.18 3.67 -13.26
C ILE A 664 -25.59 4.12 -14.66
N ASN A 665 -24.82 3.74 -15.70
CA ASN A 665 -25.31 3.81 -17.08
C ASN A 665 -26.41 2.75 -17.32
N SER A 666 -27.32 3.05 -18.24
CA SER A 666 -28.39 2.17 -18.71
C SER A 666 -28.20 1.72 -20.16
N GLU A 667 -27.41 2.46 -20.94
CA GLU A 667 -26.92 2.03 -22.25
C GLU A 667 -25.51 1.45 -22.11
N THR A 668 -25.32 0.22 -22.60
CA THR A 668 -24.02 -0.45 -22.67
C THR A 668 -23.31 -0.16 -24.00
N THR A 669 -24.05 0.12 -25.08
CA THR A 669 -23.46 0.38 -26.41
C THR A 669 -22.53 1.60 -26.42
N GLY A 670 -21.21 1.39 -26.44
CA GLY A 670 -20.22 2.45 -26.59
C GLY A 670 -19.07 2.36 -25.60
N ILE A 671 -18.45 3.49 -25.29
CA ILE A 671 -17.52 3.63 -24.16
C ILE A 671 -18.10 4.69 -23.23
N GLN A 672 -18.46 4.29 -22.02
CA GLN A 672 -18.91 5.16 -20.95
C GLN A 672 -17.75 5.29 -19.96
N SER A 673 -17.46 6.52 -19.51
CA SER A 673 -16.26 6.73 -18.72
C SER A 673 -16.28 8.01 -17.88
N ASN A 674 -15.49 8.00 -16.82
CA ASN A 674 -15.15 9.11 -15.94
C ASN A 674 -13.69 9.55 -16.14
N THR A 675 -13.14 9.32 -17.34
CA THR A 675 -11.72 9.00 -17.73
C THR A 675 -10.56 9.89 -17.24
N TYR A 676 -10.78 10.86 -16.37
CA TYR A 676 -9.74 11.77 -15.96
C TYR A 676 -9.71 12.00 -14.46
N TYR A 677 -8.50 11.77 -13.92
CA TYR A 677 -8.07 12.14 -12.59
C TYR A 677 -8.73 13.45 -12.13
N ASN A 678 -9.38 13.40 -10.97
CA ASN A 678 -9.80 14.56 -10.19
C ASN A 678 -11.08 15.26 -10.68
N SER A 679 -12.07 14.48 -11.11
CA SER A 679 -13.44 14.95 -11.32
C SER A 679 -14.36 14.58 -10.14
N ASP A 680 -14.79 15.58 -9.38
CA ASP A 680 -15.80 15.45 -8.32
C ASP A 680 -17.20 15.36 -8.98
N ASN A 681 -17.53 14.16 -9.48
CA ASN A 681 -18.64 13.91 -10.41
C ASN A 681 -19.91 13.31 -9.75
N THR A 682 -19.88 13.06 -8.44
CA THR A 682 -20.92 12.32 -7.70
C THR A 682 -21.28 13.06 -6.42
N ILE A 683 -22.58 13.21 -6.11
CA ILE A 683 -23.05 13.98 -4.95
C ILE A 683 -24.26 13.35 -4.25
N ALA A 684 -24.30 13.46 -2.93
CA ALA A 684 -25.46 13.17 -2.11
C ALA A 684 -26.45 14.35 -2.17
N LEU A 685 -27.73 14.04 -2.29
CA LEU A 685 -28.80 15.04 -2.42
C LEU A 685 -29.51 15.24 -1.08
N ALA A 686 -29.96 16.47 -0.83
CA ALA A 686 -30.67 16.83 0.40
C ALA A 686 -32.01 16.09 0.66
N ASP A 687 -32.50 15.29 -0.28
CA ASP A 687 -33.67 14.40 -0.12
C ASP A 687 -33.29 12.95 0.26
N GLY A 688 -31.99 12.65 0.39
CA GLY A 688 -31.43 11.34 0.70
C GLY A 688 -31.04 10.50 -0.52
N GLY A 689 -31.35 10.95 -1.73
CA GLY A 689 -30.86 10.33 -2.96
C GLY A 689 -29.42 10.74 -3.30
N PHE A 690 -28.96 10.38 -4.50
CA PHE A 690 -27.69 10.83 -5.05
C PHE A 690 -27.78 11.08 -6.57
N ALA A 691 -26.84 11.86 -7.10
CA ALA A 691 -26.69 12.08 -8.54
C ALA A 691 -25.25 11.80 -8.96
N VAL A 692 -25.10 11.16 -10.13
CA VAL A 692 -23.81 10.81 -10.73
C VAL A 692 -23.71 11.46 -12.11
N GLY A 693 -22.54 12.00 -12.44
CA GLY A 693 -22.20 12.55 -13.75
C GLY A 693 -21.04 11.80 -14.41
N TRP A 694 -21.09 11.65 -15.72
CA TRP A 694 -20.02 10.99 -16.50
C TRP A 694 -20.00 11.54 -17.93
N HIS A 695 -19.11 11.05 -18.78
CA HIS A 695 -19.18 11.30 -20.22
C HIS A 695 -19.28 9.99 -21.02
N SER A 696 -20.02 10.05 -22.14
CA SER A 696 -20.38 8.86 -22.93
C SER A 696 -20.09 9.06 -24.41
N TYR A 697 -19.51 8.04 -25.04
CA TYR A 697 -19.13 8.02 -26.45
C TYR A 697 -20.25 7.49 -27.34
N GLN A 698 -20.55 8.19 -28.44
CA GLN A 698 -21.51 7.79 -29.49
C GLN A 698 -23.00 7.63 -29.11
N GLN A 699 -23.37 7.75 -27.83
CA GLN A 699 -24.71 7.43 -27.35
C GLN A 699 -25.85 8.30 -27.94
N ASP A 700 -25.67 9.63 -28.00
CA ASP A 700 -26.76 10.58 -28.33
C ASP A 700 -26.36 11.71 -29.30
N VAL A 701 -25.18 11.62 -29.92
CA VAL A 701 -24.64 12.68 -30.80
C VAL A 701 -24.46 12.20 -32.23
N SER A 702 -25.16 12.85 -33.17
CA SER A 702 -25.29 12.40 -34.57
C SER A 702 -24.01 12.45 -35.42
N ASP A 703 -22.90 12.88 -34.81
CA ASP A 703 -21.57 13.11 -35.38
C ASP A 703 -20.47 12.26 -34.73
N GLY A 704 -20.78 11.45 -33.70
CA GLY A 704 -19.86 10.50 -33.07
C GLY A 704 -18.87 11.11 -32.06
N GLY A 705 -19.28 12.20 -31.41
CA GLY A 705 -18.56 12.81 -30.29
C GLY A 705 -18.82 12.17 -28.91
N TRP A 706 -18.33 12.85 -27.86
CA TRP A 706 -18.60 12.54 -26.45
C TRP A 706 -19.60 13.53 -25.86
N ALA A 707 -20.58 13.04 -25.10
CA ALA A 707 -21.58 13.85 -24.39
C ALA A 707 -21.37 13.84 -22.87
N ALA A 708 -21.67 14.94 -22.21
CA ALA A 708 -21.71 15.04 -20.75
C ALA A 708 -23.08 14.57 -20.25
N MET A 709 -23.11 13.61 -19.33
CA MET A 709 -24.30 12.88 -18.89
C MET A 709 -24.51 13.01 -17.38
N THR A 710 -25.74 12.81 -16.93
CA THR A 710 -26.06 12.59 -15.51
C THR A 710 -27.30 11.73 -15.31
N ARG A 711 -27.43 11.12 -14.13
CA ARG A 711 -28.61 10.36 -13.69
C ARG A 711 -28.80 10.46 -12.18
N PHE A 712 -30.05 10.41 -11.76
CA PHE A 712 -30.49 10.57 -10.37
C PHE A 712 -30.97 9.22 -9.82
N PHE A 713 -30.65 8.97 -8.56
CA PHE A 713 -30.94 7.73 -7.84
C PHE A 713 -31.55 8.03 -6.47
N ASP A 714 -32.37 7.13 -5.97
CA ASP A 714 -32.85 7.18 -4.58
C ASP A 714 -31.80 6.63 -3.60
N ALA A 715 -32.10 6.70 -2.30
CA ALA A 715 -31.19 6.22 -1.25
C ALA A 715 -30.83 4.72 -1.36
N ASN A 716 -31.62 3.92 -2.10
CA ASN A 716 -31.40 2.49 -2.30
C ASN A 716 -30.67 2.19 -3.62
N GLY A 717 -30.19 3.20 -4.34
CA GLY A 717 -29.55 3.04 -5.64
C GLY A 717 -30.52 2.74 -6.79
N THR A 718 -31.84 2.92 -6.58
CA THR A 718 -32.81 2.78 -7.66
C THR A 718 -32.84 4.07 -8.49
N ALA A 719 -32.64 3.96 -9.80
CA ALA A 719 -32.69 5.11 -10.71
C ALA A 719 -34.08 5.79 -10.69
N VAL A 720 -34.09 7.07 -10.36
CA VAL A 720 -35.28 7.94 -10.35
C VAL A 720 -35.51 8.59 -11.72
N THR A 721 -34.45 8.73 -12.51
CA THR A 721 -34.51 9.25 -13.89
C THR A 721 -33.92 8.26 -14.90
N ASP A 722 -34.34 8.42 -16.15
CA ASP A 722 -33.54 8.03 -17.31
C ASP A 722 -32.22 8.84 -17.34
N GLU A 723 -31.31 8.52 -18.25
CA GLU A 723 -30.11 9.31 -18.48
C GLU A 723 -30.43 10.70 -19.05
N ILE A 724 -29.67 11.71 -18.62
CA ILE A 724 -29.87 13.10 -19.01
C ILE A 724 -28.58 13.67 -19.61
N VAL A 725 -28.60 13.93 -20.91
CA VAL A 725 -27.56 14.70 -21.60
C VAL A 725 -27.54 16.14 -21.03
N LEU A 726 -26.41 16.58 -20.47
CA LEU A 726 -26.20 17.90 -19.88
C LEU A 726 -25.97 18.98 -20.94
N ASN A 727 -25.12 18.69 -21.92
CA ASN A 727 -24.74 19.60 -23.00
C ASN A 727 -25.86 19.81 -24.04
N THR A 728 -25.74 20.90 -24.78
CA THR A 728 -26.58 21.25 -25.96
C THR A 728 -25.75 21.39 -27.23
N TYR A 729 -24.45 21.66 -27.10
CA TYR A 729 -23.46 21.48 -28.15
C TYR A 729 -22.97 20.03 -28.13
N THR A 730 -23.01 19.35 -29.27
CA THR A 730 -22.80 17.89 -29.37
C THR A 730 -21.55 17.50 -30.15
N ALA A 731 -20.89 18.46 -30.80
CA ALA A 731 -19.79 18.16 -31.71
C ALA A 731 -18.47 18.01 -30.93
N SER A 732 -17.61 17.12 -31.40
CA SER A 732 -16.30 16.83 -30.78
C SER A 732 -16.44 16.20 -29.38
N GLU A 733 -15.85 16.79 -28.33
CA GLU A 733 -15.70 16.15 -27.02
C GLU A 733 -16.25 17.05 -25.91
N GLN A 734 -17.16 16.50 -25.09
CA GLN A 734 -17.63 17.09 -23.85
C GLN A 734 -17.32 16.11 -22.69
N ALA A 735 -16.46 16.53 -21.76
CA ALA A 735 -15.84 15.65 -20.75
C ALA A 735 -15.57 16.37 -19.41
N HIS A 736 -15.08 15.64 -18.41
CA HIS A 736 -14.81 16.13 -17.03
C HIS A 736 -16.05 16.77 -16.38
N VAL A 737 -17.11 15.99 -16.19
CA VAL A 737 -18.30 16.46 -15.47
C VAL A 737 -17.99 16.63 -13.98
N THR A 738 -18.32 17.79 -13.42
CA THR A 738 -18.34 18.05 -11.97
C THR A 738 -19.68 18.60 -11.54
N ILE A 739 -20.04 18.37 -10.27
CA ILE A 739 -21.38 18.63 -9.73
C ILE A 739 -21.32 19.24 -8.32
N ILE A 740 -22.13 20.26 -8.05
CA ILE A 740 -22.38 20.80 -6.71
C ILE A 740 -23.88 21.05 -6.48
N GLN A 741 -24.32 20.98 -5.22
CA GLN A 741 -25.63 21.46 -4.79
C GLN A 741 -25.50 22.81 -4.09
N LEU A 742 -26.25 23.81 -4.55
CA LEU A 742 -26.33 25.13 -3.91
C LEU A 742 -27.24 25.09 -2.68
N THR A 743 -27.11 26.07 -1.78
CA THR A 743 -28.01 26.21 -0.62
C THR A 743 -29.49 26.48 -0.98
N SER A 744 -29.80 26.75 -2.26
CA SER A 744 -31.18 26.77 -2.79
C SER A 744 -31.78 25.37 -3.03
N GLY A 745 -30.95 24.32 -3.02
CA GLY A 745 -31.27 22.97 -3.49
C GLY A 745 -31.02 22.76 -4.99
N ASP A 746 -30.73 23.81 -5.77
CA ASP A 746 -30.41 23.67 -7.20
C ASP A 746 -29.02 23.03 -7.38
N LEU A 747 -28.87 22.21 -8.41
CA LEU A 747 -27.59 21.65 -8.84
C LEU A 747 -26.92 22.55 -9.89
N VAL A 748 -25.60 22.62 -9.84
CA VAL A 748 -24.75 23.20 -10.90
C VAL A 748 -23.81 22.12 -11.40
N TYR A 749 -23.85 21.88 -12.70
CA TYR A 749 -22.90 21.03 -13.42
C TYR A 749 -21.90 21.90 -14.18
N ALA A 750 -20.63 21.48 -14.24
CA ALA A 750 -19.63 22.02 -15.16
C ALA A 750 -18.92 20.90 -15.93
N TRP A 751 -18.45 21.21 -17.14
CA TRP A 751 -17.66 20.31 -17.98
C TRP A 751 -16.78 21.11 -18.95
N GLN A 752 -15.76 20.47 -19.53
CA GLN A 752 -14.98 21.05 -20.63
C GLN A 752 -15.57 20.64 -21.99
N SER A 753 -15.59 21.56 -22.95
CA SER A 753 -16.21 21.35 -24.27
C SER A 753 -15.29 21.79 -25.40
N LEU A 754 -14.88 20.85 -26.26
CA LEU A 754 -14.00 21.08 -27.41
C LEU A 754 -14.76 21.68 -28.59
N GLY A 755 -14.26 22.81 -29.11
CA GLY A 755 -14.72 23.35 -30.39
C GLY A 755 -16.02 24.17 -30.31
N GLN A 756 -16.59 24.31 -29.11
CA GLN A 756 -17.77 25.13 -28.86
C GLN A 756 -17.46 26.63 -28.78
N ASP A 757 -16.23 26.97 -28.39
CA ASP A 757 -15.74 28.34 -28.38
C ASP A 757 -15.42 28.87 -29.80
N ALA A 758 -15.09 30.17 -29.91
CA ALA A 758 -14.75 30.79 -31.18
C ALA A 758 -13.32 30.48 -31.66
N ALA A 759 -12.49 29.82 -30.86
CA ALA A 759 -11.09 29.50 -31.13
C ALA A 759 -10.87 28.05 -31.59
N ALA A 760 -11.92 27.21 -31.52
CA ALA A 760 -11.90 25.77 -31.73
C ALA A 760 -11.03 25.00 -30.70
N THR A 761 -11.04 25.50 -29.45
CA THR A 761 -10.32 24.94 -28.29
C THR A 761 -11.30 24.40 -27.25
N TYR A 762 -10.80 23.86 -26.12
CA TYR A 762 -11.66 23.59 -24.96
C TYR A 762 -12.00 24.89 -24.23
N GLY A 763 -13.28 25.06 -23.89
CA GLY A 763 -13.77 26.04 -22.92
C GLY A 763 -14.56 25.36 -21.80
N ILE A 764 -14.81 26.06 -20.68
CA ILE A 764 -15.59 25.52 -19.57
C ILE A 764 -17.05 25.95 -19.69
N TYR A 765 -17.96 24.99 -19.68
CA TYR A 765 -19.41 25.19 -19.81
C TYR A 765 -20.14 24.58 -18.61
N GLY A 766 -21.38 25.00 -18.40
CA GLY A 766 -22.20 24.47 -17.31
C GLY A 766 -23.70 24.57 -17.55
N GLN A 767 -24.44 23.83 -16.74
CA GLN A 767 -25.90 23.76 -16.74
C GLN A 767 -26.42 23.74 -15.29
N ARG A 768 -27.46 24.52 -15.01
CA ARG A 768 -28.20 24.43 -13.74
C ARG A 768 -29.35 23.45 -13.86
N MET A 769 -29.62 22.68 -12.81
CA MET A 769 -30.73 21.72 -12.75
C MET A 769 -31.40 21.77 -11.38
N ASN A 770 -32.62 21.25 -11.24
CA ASN A 770 -33.18 20.92 -9.93
C ASN A 770 -32.92 19.45 -9.58
N VAL A 771 -33.22 19.07 -8.34
CA VAL A 771 -33.11 17.68 -7.84
C VAL A 771 -34.04 16.69 -8.56
N ALA A 772 -35.00 17.15 -9.35
CA ALA A 772 -35.90 16.32 -10.14
C ALA A 772 -35.41 16.07 -11.58
N GLY A 773 -34.16 16.43 -11.89
CA GLY A 773 -33.59 16.27 -13.23
C GLY A 773 -34.02 17.32 -14.26
N GLU A 774 -34.72 18.40 -13.88
CA GLU A 774 -35.16 19.42 -14.83
C GLU A 774 -34.10 20.53 -15.02
N LYS A 775 -33.75 20.83 -16.28
CA LYS A 775 -32.81 21.92 -16.62
C LYS A 775 -33.38 23.31 -16.32
N ILE A 776 -32.69 24.07 -15.48
CA ILE A 776 -33.00 25.46 -15.10
C ILE A 776 -32.29 26.42 -16.05
N GLY A 777 -33.00 26.87 -17.09
CA GLY A 777 -32.44 27.77 -18.10
C GLY A 777 -31.57 27.05 -19.12
N SER A 778 -30.86 27.83 -19.95
CA SER A 778 -29.93 27.29 -20.94
C SER A 778 -28.56 27.03 -20.34
N GLU A 779 -27.80 26.17 -21.02
CA GLU A 779 -26.36 26.06 -20.89
C GLU A 779 -25.68 27.45 -20.94
N PHE A 780 -24.59 27.60 -20.18
CA PHE A 780 -23.84 28.85 -20.06
C PHE A 780 -22.33 28.61 -20.05
N HIS A 781 -21.56 29.58 -20.56
CA HIS A 781 -20.11 29.54 -20.59
C HIS A 781 -19.53 30.04 -19.26
N ILE A 782 -18.88 29.14 -18.52
CA ILE A 782 -18.22 29.40 -17.24
C ILE A 782 -16.98 30.25 -17.49
N SER A 783 -16.06 29.84 -18.36
CA SER A 783 -14.96 30.74 -18.75
C SER A 783 -15.48 31.95 -19.56
N THR A 784 -14.69 33.01 -19.60
CA THR A 784 -14.94 34.27 -20.34
C THR A 784 -13.84 34.45 -21.37
N THR A 785 -12.64 34.06 -21.01
CA THR A 785 -11.55 33.79 -21.94
C THR A 785 -11.97 32.65 -22.88
N THR A 786 -11.63 32.82 -24.16
CA THR A 786 -11.82 31.86 -25.27
C THR A 786 -10.55 31.83 -26.13
N ALA A 787 -9.40 32.06 -25.49
CA ALA A 787 -8.09 32.08 -26.13
C ALA A 787 -7.27 31.02 -25.43
N SER A 788 -6.68 30.12 -26.23
CA SER A 788 -6.08 28.88 -25.73
C SER A 788 -7.10 27.97 -25.01
N THR A 789 -6.61 26.84 -24.50
CA THR A 789 -7.38 25.79 -23.84
C THR A 789 -7.78 26.16 -22.41
N GLN A 790 -9.02 25.88 -22.01
CA GLN A 790 -9.47 25.80 -20.61
C GLN A 790 -10.04 24.40 -20.33
N TYR A 791 -9.55 23.70 -19.30
CA TYR A 791 -9.84 22.29 -19.03
C TYR A 791 -9.77 21.99 -17.52
N GLN A 792 -10.19 20.79 -17.11
CA GLN A 792 -10.24 20.34 -15.70
C GLN A 792 -11.00 21.33 -14.78
N PRO A 793 -12.30 21.56 -15.00
CA PRO A 793 -13.10 22.38 -14.10
C PRO A 793 -13.34 21.66 -12.77
N THR A 794 -13.28 22.42 -11.69
CA THR A 794 -13.81 22.04 -10.36
C THR A 794 -14.74 23.14 -9.84
N LEU A 795 -15.59 22.79 -8.88
CA LEU A 795 -16.69 23.61 -8.38
C LEU A 795 -16.76 23.54 -6.85
N VAL A 796 -17.11 24.66 -6.21
CA VAL A 796 -17.47 24.71 -4.79
C VAL A 796 -18.74 25.53 -4.58
N ALA A 797 -19.73 24.96 -3.90
CA ALA A 797 -20.90 25.71 -3.44
C ALA A 797 -20.47 26.63 -2.30
N LEU A 798 -21.01 27.85 -2.26
CA LEU A 798 -20.64 28.86 -1.28
C LEU A 798 -21.79 29.10 -0.29
N ASP A 799 -21.47 29.31 0.99
CA ASP A 799 -22.44 29.60 2.05
C ASP A 799 -23.36 30.81 1.77
N ASN A 800 -22.90 31.79 0.98
CA ASN A 800 -23.75 32.89 0.48
C ASN A 800 -24.81 32.46 -0.57
N GLY A 801 -24.85 31.17 -0.93
CA GLY A 801 -25.73 30.54 -1.91
C GLY A 801 -25.27 30.65 -3.37
N GLY A 802 -24.12 31.28 -3.61
CA GLY A 802 -23.41 31.25 -4.89
C GLY A 802 -22.55 30.01 -5.06
N PHE A 803 -21.66 30.06 -6.04
CA PHE A 803 -20.61 29.07 -6.24
C PHE A 803 -19.34 29.73 -6.79
N ALA A 804 -18.19 29.07 -6.63
CA ALA A 804 -16.98 29.38 -7.37
C ALA A 804 -16.61 28.21 -8.29
N SER A 805 -15.96 28.52 -9.41
CA SER A 805 -15.40 27.53 -10.32
C SER A 805 -13.94 27.86 -10.56
N PHE A 806 -13.11 26.82 -10.61
CA PHE A 806 -11.68 26.90 -10.87
C PHE A 806 -11.31 25.91 -11.97
N TRP A 807 -10.34 26.25 -12.81
CA TRP A 807 -9.91 25.42 -13.93
C TRP A 807 -8.46 25.68 -14.32
N THR A 808 -7.87 24.74 -15.05
CA THR A 808 -6.58 24.90 -15.72
C THR A 808 -6.76 25.66 -17.03
N SER A 809 -5.93 26.67 -17.31
CA SER A 809 -5.93 27.42 -18.57
C SER A 809 -4.53 27.61 -19.15
N ASP A 810 -4.38 27.38 -20.46
CA ASP A 810 -3.09 27.52 -21.15
C ASP A 810 -2.78 28.99 -21.49
N GLY A 811 -1.83 29.61 -20.77
CA GLY A 811 -1.28 30.93 -21.15
C GLY A 811 -2.30 32.08 -21.22
N GLN A 812 -3.33 32.07 -20.38
CA GLN A 812 -4.37 33.10 -20.32
C GLN A 812 -3.84 34.48 -19.89
N THR A 813 -2.78 34.54 -19.06
CA THR A 813 -2.18 35.81 -18.62
C THR A 813 -0.93 36.23 -19.41
N GLY A 814 -0.40 35.35 -20.27
CA GLY A 814 0.79 35.63 -21.09
C GLY A 814 2.13 35.53 -20.35
N GLY A 815 2.19 34.79 -19.24
CA GLY A 815 3.44 34.37 -18.60
C GLY A 815 4.26 33.41 -19.47
N ASN A 816 5.45 33.03 -18.97
CA ASN A 816 6.29 32.00 -19.61
C ASN A 816 5.83 30.55 -19.27
N GLY A 817 4.80 30.40 -18.43
CA GLY A 817 4.21 29.12 -18.07
C GLY A 817 3.23 28.61 -19.12
N THR A 818 3.11 27.29 -19.23
CA THR A 818 2.27 26.62 -20.23
C THR A 818 0.82 26.44 -19.78
N ALA A 819 0.57 26.36 -18.47
CA ALA A 819 -0.78 26.21 -17.89
C ALA A 819 -0.88 26.91 -16.52
N GLU A 820 -2.03 27.52 -16.23
CA GLU A 820 -2.29 28.39 -15.07
C GLU A 820 -3.60 28.00 -14.37
N ILE A 821 -3.73 28.25 -13.06
CA ILE A 821 -4.98 28.01 -12.31
C ILE A 821 -5.80 29.30 -12.26
N ILE A 822 -6.98 29.28 -12.87
CA ILE A 822 -7.90 30.43 -13.00
C ILE A 822 -9.18 30.16 -12.20
N GLY A 823 -9.71 31.21 -11.55
CA GLY A 823 -10.98 31.16 -10.82
C GLY A 823 -12.00 32.21 -11.29
N GLN A 824 -13.28 31.90 -11.06
CA GLN A 824 -14.43 32.81 -11.24
C GLN A 824 -15.50 32.53 -10.18
N ILE A 825 -16.16 33.59 -9.69
CA ILE A 825 -17.21 33.50 -8.67
C ILE A 825 -18.57 33.81 -9.31
N TYR A 826 -19.63 33.14 -8.85
CA TYR A 826 -20.98 33.25 -9.37
C TYR A 826 -21.98 33.42 -8.24
N ASN A 827 -23.07 34.13 -8.51
CA ASN A 827 -24.23 34.10 -7.62
C ASN A 827 -25.08 32.83 -7.83
N SER A 828 -26.09 32.63 -6.98
CA SER A 828 -27.04 31.50 -7.05
C SER A 828 -27.80 31.33 -8.38
N THR A 829 -27.73 32.31 -9.27
CA THR A 829 -28.35 32.29 -10.61
C THR A 829 -27.36 32.04 -11.74
N ALA A 830 -26.12 31.63 -11.43
CA ALA A 830 -25.00 31.50 -12.36
C ALA A 830 -24.61 32.80 -13.10
N SER A 831 -24.85 33.96 -12.48
CA SER A 831 -24.31 35.24 -12.97
C SER A 831 -22.94 35.52 -12.33
N LYS A 832 -21.93 35.81 -13.16
CA LYS A 832 -20.54 36.10 -12.74
C LYS A 832 -20.48 37.30 -11.77
N ILE A 833 -19.70 37.17 -10.70
CA ILE A 833 -19.40 38.21 -9.71
C ILE A 833 -17.95 38.63 -9.90
N GLY A 834 -17.74 39.76 -10.57
CA GLY A 834 -16.40 40.26 -10.90
C GLY A 834 -15.91 39.76 -12.25
N GLY A 835 -14.63 39.38 -12.31
CA GLY A 835 -13.96 38.87 -13.49
C GLY A 835 -13.02 37.73 -13.11
N GLU A 836 -12.48 37.04 -14.11
CA GLU A 836 -11.50 35.97 -13.88
C GLU A 836 -10.25 36.48 -13.18
N PHE A 837 -9.72 35.67 -12.26
CA PHE A 837 -8.49 35.93 -11.52
C PHE A 837 -7.63 34.68 -11.51
N GLN A 838 -6.31 34.86 -11.54
CA GLN A 838 -5.34 33.78 -11.43
C GLN A 838 -5.08 33.48 -9.96
N VAL A 839 -5.10 32.20 -9.59
CA VAL A 839 -4.92 31.71 -8.20
C VAL A 839 -3.44 31.47 -7.88
N ASN A 840 -2.71 30.85 -8.81
CA ASN A 840 -1.28 30.59 -8.67
C ASN A 840 -0.44 31.86 -8.84
N THR A 841 0.58 32.03 -8.00
CA THR A 841 1.56 33.11 -8.08
C THR A 841 2.85 32.67 -8.78
N TYR A 842 3.16 31.38 -8.72
CA TYR A 842 4.22 30.77 -9.53
C TYR A 842 3.72 30.49 -10.94
N VAL A 843 4.39 31.05 -11.95
CA VAL A 843 3.98 31.04 -13.37
C VAL A 843 5.06 30.49 -14.31
N THR A 844 5.96 29.68 -13.77
CA THR A 844 6.98 28.95 -14.55
C THR A 844 6.51 27.51 -14.70
N SER A 845 6.79 26.88 -15.85
CA SER A 845 6.29 25.55 -16.18
C SER A 845 4.75 25.47 -16.17
N SER A 846 4.16 24.33 -15.82
CA SER A 846 2.72 24.11 -15.78
C SER A 846 2.17 23.98 -14.36
N GLN A 847 0.95 24.49 -14.16
CA GLN A 847 0.13 24.25 -12.99
C GLN A 847 -1.18 23.56 -13.41
N HIS A 848 -1.54 22.44 -12.78
CA HIS A 848 -2.60 21.53 -13.23
C HIS A 848 -3.45 20.97 -12.07
N PHE A 849 -4.58 20.33 -12.40
CA PHE A 849 -5.42 19.57 -11.47
C PHE A 849 -5.89 20.36 -10.22
N PRO A 850 -6.67 21.44 -10.39
CA PRO A 850 -7.23 22.16 -9.25
C PRO A 850 -8.27 21.31 -8.51
N ASN A 851 -8.17 21.26 -7.18
CA ASN A 851 -9.22 20.80 -6.27
C ASN A 851 -9.55 21.90 -5.26
N VAL A 852 -10.81 21.97 -4.79
CA VAL A 852 -11.31 23.09 -4.00
C VAL A 852 -12.28 22.67 -2.90
N ILE A 853 -12.18 23.31 -1.73
CA ILE A 853 -13.14 23.18 -0.62
C ILE A 853 -13.46 24.54 0.00
N GLN A 854 -14.62 24.67 0.65
CA GLN A 854 -14.91 25.76 1.59
C GLN A 854 -14.74 25.25 3.02
N LEU A 855 -14.10 26.03 3.89
CA LEU A 855 -13.93 25.77 5.31
C LEU A 855 -15.06 26.41 6.11
N SER A 856 -15.29 25.94 7.34
CA SER A 856 -16.30 26.47 8.28
C SER A 856 -16.04 27.91 8.78
N ASN A 857 -15.10 28.63 8.18
CA ASN A 857 -14.78 30.03 8.44
C ASN A 857 -15.03 30.93 7.20
N ASP A 858 -15.87 30.45 6.28
CA ASP A 858 -16.25 31.02 5.00
C ASP A 858 -15.11 31.12 3.95
N ASN A 859 -13.85 30.77 4.28
CA ASN A 859 -12.75 30.79 3.32
C ASN A 859 -12.75 29.55 2.43
N ILE A 860 -12.29 29.75 1.20
CA ILE A 860 -12.07 28.72 0.19
C ILE A 860 -10.57 28.36 0.19
N VAL A 861 -10.26 27.06 0.15
CA VAL A 861 -8.91 26.55 -0.13
C VAL A 861 -8.91 25.97 -1.53
N VAL A 862 -7.96 26.39 -2.36
CA VAL A 862 -7.71 25.80 -3.69
C VAL A 862 -6.33 25.18 -3.66
N ALA A 863 -6.21 23.91 -4.05
CA ALA A 863 -4.94 23.20 -4.19
C ALA A 863 -4.74 22.72 -5.63
N TRP A 864 -3.48 22.58 -6.07
CA TRP A 864 -3.10 22.17 -7.42
C TRP A 864 -1.69 21.55 -7.45
N GLN A 865 -1.38 20.84 -8.53
CA GLN A 865 -0.03 20.36 -8.82
C GLN A 865 0.77 21.45 -9.57
N SER A 866 2.00 21.73 -9.15
CA SER A 866 2.90 22.73 -9.74
C SER A 866 4.25 22.13 -10.11
N VAL A 867 4.58 22.17 -11.41
CA VAL A 867 5.81 21.59 -11.97
C VAL A 867 7.01 22.48 -11.65
N SER A 868 8.05 21.90 -11.04
CA SER A 868 9.35 22.56 -10.74
C SER A 868 9.31 23.84 -9.90
N GLN A 869 8.32 23.98 -9.02
CA GLN A 869 8.25 25.08 -8.06
C GLN A 869 9.09 24.86 -6.79
N ASP A 870 9.19 23.60 -6.36
CA ASP A 870 10.06 23.12 -5.28
C ASP A 870 11.52 22.89 -5.73
N GLY A 871 11.75 22.87 -7.05
CA GLY A 871 13.03 22.58 -7.70
C GLY A 871 13.11 21.17 -8.32
N ASN A 872 12.03 20.39 -8.34
CA ASN A 872 12.01 19.02 -8.87
C ASN A 872 10.88 18.79 -9.90
N GLN A 873 10.39 17.56 -10.08
CA GLN A 873 9.43 17.23 -11.15
C GLN A 873 8.07 17.92 -10.92
N GLY A 874 7.42 17.72 -9.78
CA GLY A 874 6.21 18.47 -9.43
C GLY A 874 5.84 18.32 -7.96
N GLY A 875 5.31 19.39 -7.36
CA GLY A 875 4.87 19.45 -5.96
C GLY A 875 3.43 19.93 -5.83
N VAL A 876 2.80 19.68 -4.68
CA VAL A 876 1.41 20.11 -4.41
C VAL A 876 1.40 21.43 -3.63
N TYR A 877 0.68 22.42 -4.16
CA TYR A 877 0.57 23.78 -3.63
C TYR A 877 -0.88 24.20 -3.44
N GLY A 878 -1.09 25.23 -2.63
CA GLY A 878 -2.42 25.77 -2.39
C GLY A 878 -2.43 27.24 -2.00
N GLN A 879 -3.64 27.80 -2.05
CA GLN A 879 -3.94 29.19 -1.73
C GLN A 879 -5.26 29.26 -0.97
N ILE A 880 -5.30 30.10 0.06
CA ILE A 880 -6.54 30.41 0.79
C ILE A 880 -7.08 31.74 0.29
N MET A 881 -8.39 31.83 0.12
CA MET A 881 -9.08 33.03 -0.32
C MET A 881 -10.44 33.16 0.37
N THR A 882 -10.88 34.40 0.55
CA THR A 882 -12.24 34.67 1.01
C THR A 882 -13.27 34.29 -0.07
N GLU A 883 -14.50 34.00 0.35
CA GLU A 883 -15.67 33.81 -0.51
C GLU A 883 -15.87 34.92 -1.58
N ALA A 884 -15.37 36.13 -1.32
CA ALA A 884 -15.44 37.29 -2.22
C ALA A 884 -14.28 37.38 -3.24
N GLY A 885 -13.37 36.41 -3.27
CA GLY A 885 -12.26 36.36 -4.22
C GLY A 885 -10.94 36.99 -3.77
N ALA A 886 -10.83 37.45 -2.52
CA ALA A 886 -9.60 38.07 -2.01
C ALA A 886 -8.71 37.06 -1.30
N PHE A 887 -7.45 36.93 -1.73
CA PHE A 887 -6.46 36.03 -1.12
C PHE A 887 -6.17 36.34 0.36
N VAL A 888 -5.98 35.27 1.13
CA VAL A 888 -5.72 35.29 2.57
C VAL A 888 -4.35 34.66 2.80
N GLY A 889 -3.34 35.52 2.97
CA GLY A 889 -1.95 35.08 3.13
C GLY A 889 -1.19 35.03 1.81
N VAL A 890 -0.41 33.98 1.63
CA VAL A 890 0.39 33.70 0.43
C VAL A 890 0.22 32.22 0.06
N GLU A 891 0.60 31.89 -1.17
CA GLU A 891 0.67 30.51 -1.64
C GLU A 891 1.64 29.68 -0.78
N PHE A 892 1.25 28.44 -0.46
CA PHE A 892 1.99 27.53 0.41
C PHE A 892 2.04 26.11 -0.16
N GLN A 893 3.05 25.34 0.25
CA GLN A 893 3.24 23.95 -0.19
C GLN A 893 2.51 23.00 0.76
N LEU A 894 1.71 22.08 0.19
CA LEU A 894 1.04 21.02 0.94
C LEU A 894 1.94 19.79 1.05
N SER A 895 2.63 19.40 -0.03
CA SER A 895 3.51 18.22 -0.01
C SER A 895 4.64 18.34 1.03
N THR A 896 5.10 17.19 1.54
CA THR A 896 6.19 17.05 2.51
C THR A 896 7.51 16.68 1.84
N ALA A 897 7.46 15.82 0.81
CA ALA A 897 8.57 15.52 -0.07
C ALA A 897 8.86 16.67 -1.05
N THR A 898 10.12 16.73 -1.50
CA THR A 898 10.62 17.58 -2.60
C THR A 898 11.43 16.75 -3.61
N TYR A 899 11.16 15.44 -3.63
CA TYR A 899 11.78 14.45 -4.50
C TYR A 899 10.71 13.52 -5.04
N GLY A 900 10.77 13.19 -6.33
CA GLY A 900 9.68 12.49 -7.02
C GLY A 900 8.75 13.44 -7.77
N GLU A 901 7.60 12.91 -8.19
CA GLU A 901 6.44 13.68 -8.64
C GLU A 901 5.34 13.56 -7.60
N GLN A 902 4.91 14.69 -7.03
CA GLN A 902 3.69 14.77 -6.23
C GLN A 902 2.56 15.40 -7.05
N GLY A 903 1.37 14.80 -7.02
CA GLY A 903 0.27 15.20 -7.89
C GLY A 903 -1.12 14.81 -7.41
N ALA A 904 -2.11 15.16 -8.24
CA ALA A 904 -3.52 14.80 -8.08
C ALA A 904 -4.18 15.08 -6.69
N PRO A 905 -4.11 16.32 -6.15
CA PRO A 905 -4.60 16.59 -4.80
C PRO A 905 -6.10 16.33 -4.60
N ARG A 906 -6.47 15.85 -3.41
CA ARG A 906 -7.82 15.99 -2.82
C ARG A 906 -7.73 16.73 -1.50
N MET A 907 -8.84 17.37 -1.13
CA MET A 907 -9.02 17.95 0.19
C MET A 907 -10.41 17.66 0.74
N ALA A 908 -10.51 17.55 2.06
CA ALA A 908 -11.78 17.53 2.78
C ALA A 908 -11.71 18.50 3.98
N ALA A 909 -12.75 19.33 4.15
CA ALA A 909 -12.87 20.21 5.31
C ALA A 909 -13.16 19.38 6.56
N LEU A 910 -12.57 19.77 7.70
CA LEU A 910 -12.72 19.08 8.98
C LEU A 910 -13.61 19.89 9.93
N GLU A 911 -14.36 19.22 10.81
CA GLU A 911 -15.25 19.88 11.80
C GLU A 911 -14.51 20.85 12.75
N ASN A 912 -13.21 20.67 12.93
CA ASN A 912 -12.36 21.57 13.71
C ASN A 912 -12.03 22.90 12.99
N GLY A 913 -12.51 23.09 11.76
CA GLY A 913 -12.30 24.26 10.91
C GLY A 913 -11.00 24.22 10.07
N GLY A 914 -10.19 23.18 10.22
CA GLY A 914 -9.06 22.87 9.34
C GLY A 914 -9.48 22.04 8.12
N PHE A 915 -8.50 21.41 7.48
CA PHE A 915 -8.73 20.47 6.38
C PHE A 915 -7.70 19.34 6.38
N ILE A 916 -8.05 18.19 5.84
CA ILE A 916 -7.10 17.17 5.42
C ILE A 916 -6.87 17.30 3.92
N ALA A 917 -5.65 17.08 3.47
CA ALA A 917 -5.33 16.95 2.05
C ALA A 917 -4.60 15.63 1.80
N THR A 918 -4.85 15.02 0.65
CA THR A 918 -4.14 13.84 0.15
C THR A 918 -3.56 14.09 -1.23
N TRP A 919 -2.47 13.40 -1.57
CA TRP A 919 -1.81 13.46 -2.88
C TRP A 919 -1.02 12.18 -3.12
N HIS A 920 -0.75 11.88 -4.39
CA HIS A 920 0.18 10.81 -4.76
C HIS A 920 1.62 11.31 -4.60
N ASP A 921 2.54 10.47 -4.11
CA ASP A 921 3.96 10.78 -3.93
C ASP A 921 4.84 9.73 -4.62
N GLY A 922 5.45 10.09 -5.76
CA GLY A 922 6.20 9.17 -6.61
C GLY A 922 7.65 8.99 -6.16
N VAL A 923 7.89 8.12 -5.17
CA VAL A 923 9.22 8.00 -4.51
C VAL A 923 10.29 7.35 -5.40
N ASN A 924 9.94 6.39 -6.28
CA ASN A 924 10.91 5.60 -7.07
C ASN A 924 10.54 5.41 -8.56
N GLY A 925 9.94 6.41 -9.20
CA GLY A 925 9.94 6.52 -10.67
C GLY A 925 9.05 5.52 -11.45
N ASN A 926 8.09 4.89 -10.77
CA ASN A 926 6.91 4.21 -11.33
C ASN A 926 5.89 3.84 -10.24
N ASP A 927 6.31 3.82 -8.97
CA ASP A 927 5.46 3.56 -7.80
C ASP A 927 5.03 4.88 -7.12
N PHE A 928 3.80 4.92 -6.59
CA PHE A 928 3.14 6.12 -6.06
C PHE A 928 2.46 5.84 -4.70
N ASP A 929 3.00 6.42 -3.63
CA ASP A 929 2.41 6.34 -2.30
C ASP A 929 1.24 7.33 -2.16
N ASN A 930 0.13 6.92 -1.54
CA ASN A 930 -0.95 7.84 -1.15
C ASN A 930 -0.60 8.52 0.18
N THR A 931 -0.16 9.77 0.11
CA THR A 931 0.19 10.57 1.30
C THR A 931 -0.98 11.43 1.75
N ALA A 932 -1.14 11.59 3.07
CA ALA A 932 -2.13 12.48 3.69
C ALA A 932 -1.48 13.44 4.70
N GLN A 933 -2.03 14.64 4.86
CA GLN A 933 -1.64 15.60 5.90
C GLN A 933 -2.84 16.43 6.37
N ILE A 934 -2.95 16.61 7.68
CA ILE A 934 -3.92 17.52 8.28
C ILE A 934 -3.32 18.93 8.41
N PHE A 935 -4.14 19.94 8.12
CA PHE A 935 -3.83 21.36 8.17
C PHE A 935 -4.84 22.12 9.02
N ASP A 936 -4.40 23.20 9.65
CA ASP A 936 -5.29 24.18 10.28
C ASP A 936 -5.97 25.10 9.26
N SER A 937 -6.92 25.91 9.75
CA SER A 937 -7.70 26.86 8.95
C SER A 937 -6.88 27.98 8.26
N THR A 938 -5.56 28.01 8.46
CA THR A 938 -4.61 28.97 7.87
C THR A 938 -3.57 28.30 6.96
N GLY A 939 -3.65 26.98 6.75
CA GLY A 939 -2.68 26.21 5.96
C GLY A 939 -1.44 25.78 6.74
N GLY A 940 -1.43 25.91 8.07
CA GLY A 940 -0.37 25.37 8.93
C GLY A 940 -0.55 23.86 9.12
N LYS A 941 0.51 23.07 8.97
CA LYS A 941 0.46 21.61 9.19
C LYS A 941 0.19 21.28 10.66
N VAL A 942 -0.72 20.34 10.92
CA VAL A 942 -1.12 19.88 12.26
C VAL A 942 -0.98 18.36 12.32
N GLY A 943 -0.15 17.88 13.24
CA GLY A 943 0.23 16.47 13.29
C GLY A 943 1.35 16.12 12.30
N THR A 944 1.87 14.90 12.44
CA THR A 944 2.89 14.25 11.61
C THR A 944 2.33 12.93 11.15
#